data_AF-A0A059LIN0-F1
#
_entry.id   AF-A0A059LIN0-F1
#
_cell.length_a   1.000
_cell.length_b   1.000
_cell.length_c   1.000
_cell.angle_alpha   90.00
_cell.angle_beta   90.00
_cell.angle_gamma   90.00
#
_symmetry.space_group_name_H-M   'P 1'
#
loop_
_entity.id
_entity.type
_entity.pdbx_description
1 polymer ?
#
loop_
_entity_poly.entity_id
_entity_poly.type
_entity_poly.pdbx_seq_one_letter_code
_entity_poly.pdbx_strand_id
1 'polypeptide(L)'
;MRIELGCTMSYIKDNETIPFDKMRPSMIISAACKLAQHLHAGLDQLESETTATWRKVIEPLELLHDSFDRVTSVFELLARVNQTLEQTAAVGQGMELVRDFHRRLQQSRALYALLMRIRFGQNAWKEHSNEQLQALDNFLIKMNEGAVQLASNSTTLASFNRLDEEEIELKRKFVDNVHQGTAAFRLTLRDGEHLRGVPHSTLAAMAAAAQKHDMRYSTGSPGAIHPPISAPPLNGAAPTPEWGPWTVTFDPFVYESMMAYCPTRRLRQILFQSYENRASQEPWNNMPVVERLLLVRHDKARLYDLASYADLVGIRRMASPLKASDFLDEIKTPVTLAAVRTLLPIVQLMADSEARGEDVWGDAYVGPESLIDSGGRLTIGRDGEIVLQRRRKEAPYASNETSFTRPMATESPPKIDLRALHWVGIVLKNYTFAPTDCKGLLETVTAQLRPWDVAYWQRRLAFSKQSLVQHGVAPDEIRNYFTLSRVLSGAFGLLHRLWGIHVVESVRDKPPVWHPDVRHFQLFNGTNLLGSFFFDPFARPNKLSIPFTQTLAKRSKEPSPIGVRTPIVVVSTYIQNPEPGEPALLQIENVRNVFHELGHAIQILANQNSEVLITGTTTLPLDLTEMFGQFYELWATEECV
;
A
#
# COMPACT_ATOMS: atom_id res chain seq x y z
N MET A 1 -17.45 25.54 -29.17
CA MET A 1 -18.75 24.96 -29.56
C MET A 1 -19.38 24.36 -28.31
N ARG A 2 -20.44 24.97 -27.75
CA ARG A 2 -21.14 24.43 -26.55
C ARG A 2 -22.08 23.32 -27.01
N ILE A 3 -21.76 22.06 -26.72
CA ILE A 3 -22.67 20.94 -26.97
C ILE A 3 -23.37 20.62 -25.64
N GLU A 4 -24.65 20.96 -25.54
CA GLU A 4 -25.53 20.47 -24.49
C GLU A 4 -25.88 19.00 -24.80
N LEU A 5 -25.24 18.07 -24.09
CA LEU A 5 -25.58 16.64 -24.15
C LEU A 5 -26.40 16.28 -22.91
N GLY A 6 -27.69 16.02 -23.11
CA GLY A 6 -28.54 15.41 -22.09
C GLY A 6 -28.13 13.95 -21.87
N CYS A 7 -27.33 13.68 -20.85
CA CYS A 7 -27.38 12.51 -19.96
C CYS A 7 -26.34 12.72 -18.87
N THR A 8 -26.69 12.47 -17.61
CA THR A 8 -26.08 12.95 -16.34
C THR A 8 -24.59 12.65 -16.08
N MET A 9 -23.79 12.24 -17.07
CA MET A 9 -22.33 12.10 -16.96
C MET A 9 -21.56 12.67 -18.16
N SER A 10 -22.20 13.36 -19.12
CA SER A 10 -21.50 13.78 -20.36
C SER A 10 -20.48 14.90 -20.18
N TYR A 11 -20.44 15.57 -19.03
CA TYR A 11 -19.37 16.45 -18.59
C TYR A 11 -19.71 16.76 -17.13
N ILE A 12 -18.84 16.45 -16.16
CA ILE A 12 -19.00 17.09 -14.84
C ILE A 12 -18.71 18.56 -15.13
N LYS A 13 -19.70 19.45 -15.13
CA LYS A 13 -19.40 20.88 -15.30
C LYS A 13 -18.63 21.36 -14.08
N ASP A 14 -17.82 22.39 -14.24
CA ASP A 14 -17.01 22.91 -13.13
C ASP A 14 -17.83 23.41 -11.93
N ASN A 15 -19.12 23.68 -12.12
CA ASN A 15 -20.05 24.11 -11.10
C ASN A 15 -21.02 23.00 -10.62
N GLU A 16 -20.90 21.77 -11.12
CA GLU A 16 -21.78 20.65 -10.76
C GLU A 16 -21.03 19.66 -9.85
N THR A 17 -21.67 19.26 -8.75
CA THR A 17 -21.13 18.22 -7.86
C THR A 17 -21.14 16.86 -8.56
N ILE A 18 -20.14 16.02 -8.28
CA ILE A 18 -20.08 14.65 -8.78
C ILE A 18 -21.23 13.83 -8.14
N PRO A 19 -22.17 13.27 -8.94
CA PRO A 19 -23.38 12.63 -8.40
C PRO A 19 -23.12 11.18 -7.97
N PHE A 20 -22.19 10.95 -7.04
CA PHE A 20 -21.77 9.61 -6.60
C PHE A 20 -22.93 8.74 -6.10
N ASP A 21 -23.94 9.34 -5.47
CA ASP A 21 -25.15 8.69 -4.95
C ASP A 21 -26.05 8.10 -6.04
N LYS A 22 -25.96 8.62 -7.27
CA LYS A 22 -26.79 8.23 -8.42
C LYS A 22 -26.03 7.40 -9.45
N MET A 23 -24.70 7.31 -9.34
CA MET A 23 -23.88 6.56 -10.28
C MET A 23 -24.17 5.07 -10.19
N ARG A 24 -24.46 4.47 -11.35
CA ARG A 24 -24.65 3.03 -11.50
C ARG A 24 -23.63 2.47 -12.49
N PRO A 25 -23.25 1.18 -12.40
CA PRO A 25 -22.33 0.55 -13.34
C PRO A 25 -22.70 0.81 -14.82
N SER A 26 -23.98 0.75 -15.18
CA SER A 26 -24.44 1.02 -16.56
C SER A 26 -24.19 2.46 -17.04
N MET A 27 -24.13 3.44 -16.14
CA MET A 27 -23.85 4.83 -16.49
C MET A 27 -22.37 5.06 -16.84
N ILE A 28 -21.46 4.25 -16.29
CA ILE A 28 -20.01 4.34 -16.54
C ILE A 28 -19.71 4.07 -18.01
N ILE A 29 -20.29 2.99 -18.56
CA ILE A 29 -20.09 2.62 -19.96
C ILE A 29 -20.63 3.70 -20.89
N SER A 30 -21.84 4.21 -20.61
CA SER A 30 -22.45 5.29 -21.40
C SER A 30 -21.61 6.58 -21.36
N ALA A 31 -21.10 6.94 -20.19
CA ALA A 31 -20.22 8.08 -20.01
C ALA A 31 -18.90 7.91 -20.78
N ALA A 32 -18.29 6.72 -20.71
CA ALA A 32 -17.07 6.39 -21.43
C ALA A 32 -17.24 6.48 -22.96
N CYS A 33 -18.34 5.98 -23.52
CA CYS A 33 -18.63 6.11 -24.96
C CYS A 33 -18.70 7.58 -25.39
N LYS A 34 -19.42 8.41 -24.64
CA LYS A 34 -19.55 9.86 -24.94
C LYS A 34 -18.21 10.57 -24.80
N LEU A 35 -17.45 10.23 -23.77
CA LEU A 35 -16.11 10.76 -23.56
C LEU A 35 -15.20 10.40 -24.73
N ALA A 36 -15.14 9.13 -25.13
CA ALA A 36 -14.32 8.68 -26.27
C ALA A 36 -14.65 9.45 -27.56
N GLN A 37 -15.94 9.65 -27.87
CA GLN A 37 -16.37 10.46 -29.02
C GLN A 37 -15.88 11.91 -28.94
N HIS A 38 -16.04 12.55 -27.77
CA HIS A 38 -15.57 13.91 -27.53
C HIS A 38 -14.05 14.02 -27.69
N LEU A 39 -13.31 13.08 -27.09
CA LEU A 39 -11.86 13.04 -27.08
C LEU A 39 -11.27 12.86 -28.48
N HIS A 40 -11.80 11.91 -29.25
CA HIS A 40 -11.33 11.67 -30.62
C HIS A 40 -11.67 12.84 -31.55
N ALA A 41 -12.88 13.39 -31.48
CA ALA A 41 -13.26 14.54 -32.30
C ALA A 41 -12.43 15.80 -31.96
N GLY A 42 -12.13 16.02 -30.68
CA GLY A 42 -11.25 17.11 -30.25
C GLY A 42 -9.81 16.92 -30.73
N LEU A 43 -9.30 15.68 -30.72
CA LEU A 43 -7.97 15.38 -31.24
C LEU A 43 -7.90 15.52 -32.76
N ASP A 44 -8.94 15.13 -33.51
CA ASP A 44 -9.05 15.37 -34.95
C ASP A 44 -8.92 16.88 -35.27
N GLN A 45 -9.58 17.73 -34.48
CA GLN A 45 -9.50 19.18 -34.64
C GLN A 45 -8.08 19.71 -34.38
N LEU A 46 -7.45 19.28 -33.28
CA LEU A 46 -6.07 19.65 -32.95
C LEU A 46 -5.08 19.22 -34.03
N GLU A 47 -5.23 18.02 -34.57
CA GLU A 47 -4.37 17.49 -35.64
C GLU A 47 -4.55 18.22 -36.98
N SER A 48 -5.74 18.78 -37.21
CA SER A 48 -6.04 19.59 -38.40
C SER A 48 -5.60 21.06 -38.28
N GLU A 49 -5.24 21.54 -37.09
CA GLU A 49 -4.84 22.93 -36.89
C GLU A 49 -3.47 23.20 -37.54
N THR A 50 -3.35 24.36 -38.17
CA THR A 50 -2.13 24.78 -38.89
C THR A 50 -1.41 25.93 -38.19
N THR A 51 -2.15 26.68 -37.36
CA THR A 51 -1.72 27.86 -36.63
C THR A 51 -1.19 27.46 -35.25
N ALA A 52 0.13 27.41 -35.11
CA ALA A 52 0.81 27.07 -33.86
C ALA A 52 0.76 28.23 -32.84
N THR A 53 -0.37 28.37 -32.12
CA THR A 53 -0.55 29.39 -31.07
C THR A 53 -1.16 28.77 -29.82
N TRP A 54 -0.88 29.36 -28.65
CA TRP A 54 -1.41 28.90 -27.37
C TRP A 54 -2.93 28.71 -27.39
N ARG A 55 -3.66 29.74 -27.84
CA ARG A 55 -5.12 29.76 -27.90
C ARG A 55 -5.73 28.68 -28.80
N LYS A 56 -5.06 28.32 -29.89
CA LYS A 56 -5.61 27.37 -30.88
C LYS A 56 -5.17 25.93 -30.66
N VAL A 57 -4.07 25.72 -29.93
CA VAL A 57 -3.48 24.39 -29.75
C VAL A 57 -3.47 23.98 -28.28
N ILE A 58 -2.97 24.84 -27.39
CA ILE A 58 -2.79 24.50 -25.98
C ILE A 58 -4.11 24.55 -25.23
N GLU A 59 -4.88 25.64 -25.28
CA GLU A 59 -6.17 25.74 -24.57
C GLU A 59 -7.14 24.58 -24.95
N PRO A 60 -7.33 24.21 -26.24
CA PRO A 60 -8.18 23.07 -26.57
C PRO A 60 -7.59 21.72 -26.12
N LEU A 61 -6.25 21.59 -26.11
CA LEU A 61 -5.57 20.40 -25.58
C LEU A 61 -5.76 20.28 -24.06
N GLU A 62 -5.65 21.39 -23.32
CA GLU A 62 -5.90 21.46 -21.88
C GLU A 62 -7.32 21.00 -21.55
N LEU A 63 -8.31 21.53 -22.26
CA LEU A 63 -9.73 21.14 -22.11
C LEU A 63 -9.96 19.65 -22.40
N LEU A 64 -9.33 19.13 -23.45
CA LEU A 64 -9.46 17.74 -23.84
C LEU A 64 -8.87 16.81 -22.77
N HIS A 65 -7.65 17.11 -22.32
CA HIS A 65 -6.95 16.34 -21.30
C HIS A 65 -7.65 16.43 -19.94
N ASP A 66 -8.13 17.61 -19.54
CA ASP A 66 -8.89 17.79 -18.30
C ASP A 66 -10.20 16.98 -18.31
N SER A 67 -10.90 16.95 -19.45
CA SER A 67 -12.13 16.15 -19.58
C SER A 67 -11.86 14.66 -19.44
N PHE A 68 -10.75 14.17 -20.01
CA PHE A 68 -10.29 12.79 -19.84
C PHE A 68 -10.00 12.51 -18.37
N ASP A 69 -9.06 13.26 -17.76
CA ASP A 69 -8.58 13.06 -16.39
C ASP A 69 -9.74 13.05 -15.38
N ARG A 70 -10.67 14.01 -15.49
CA ARG A 70 -11.78 14.13 -14.52
C ARG A 70 -12.73 12.94 -14.55
N VAL A 71 -13.05 12.43 -15.74
CA VAL A 71 -14.00 11.31 -15.86
C VAL A 71 -13.31 10.00 -15.49
N THR A 72 -12.10 9.75 -15.99
CA THR A 72 -11.35 8.52 -15.68
C THR A 72 -10.97 8.45 -14.21
N SER A 73 -10.62 9.57 -13.57
CA SER A 73 -10.36 9.61 -12.11
C SER A 73 -11.57 9.15 -11.29
N VAL A 74 -12.79 9.50 -11.71
CA VAL A 74 -14.02 9.00 -11.05
C VAL A 74 -14.16 7.49 -11.24
N PHE A 75 -13.90 6.96 -12.43
CA PHE A 75 -13.97 5.53 -12.69
C PHE A 75 -12.94 4.76 -11.86
N GLU A 76 -11.70 5.26 -11.80
CA GLU A 76 -10.63 4.69 -10.98
C GLU A 76 -10.97 4.71 -9.49
N LEU A 77 -11.52 5.82 -8.99
CA LEU A 77 -11.98 5.90 -7.61
C LEU A 77 -13.01 4.82 -7.33
N LEU A 78 -14.04 4.69 -8.18
CA LEU A 78 -15.11 3.70 -7.99
C LEU A 78 -14.58 2.27 -7.97
N ALA A 79 -13.59 1.95 -8.80
CA ALA A 79 -12.91 0.64 -8.77
C ALA A 79 -12.06 0.41 -7.51
N ARG A 80 -11.64 1.46 -6.80
CA ARG A 80 -10.89 1.34 -5.53
C ARG A 80 -11.82 1.27 -4.32
N VAL A 81 -12.95 1.99 -4.35
CA VAL A 81 -13.85 2.12 -3.20
C VAL A 81 -15.00 1.11 -3.19
N ASN A 82 -15.20 0.40 -4.31
CA ASN A 82 -16.21 -0.65 -4.50
C ASN A 82 -15.80 -1.71 -5.56
N GLN A 83 -15.17 -2.79 -5.12
CA GLN A 83 -14.62 -3.88 -5.94
C GLN A 83 -15.60 -5.05 -6.14
N THR A 84 -16.89 -4.79 -6.31
CA THR A 84 -17.83 -5.84 -6.72
C THR A 84 -17.56 -6.28 -8.16
N LEU A 85 -17.97 -7.50 -8.52
CA LEU A 85 -17.79 -8.05 -9.87
C LEU A 85 -18.44 -7.14 -10.93
N GLU A 86 -19.67 -6.69 -10.67
CA GLU A 86 -20.42 -5.79 -11.56
C GLU A 86 -19.71 -4.44 -11.74
N GLN A 87 -19.28 -3.82 -10.64
CA GLN A 87 -18.61 -2.52 -10.66
C GLN A 87 -17.25 -2.60 -11.38
N THR A 88 -16.47 -3.64 -11.09
CA THR A 88 -15.16 -3.88 -11.71
C THR A 88 -15.30 -4.10 -13.21
N ALA A 89 -16.29 -4.90 -13.63
CA ALA A 89 -16.56 -5.14 -15.04
C ALA A 89 -16.97 -3.85 -15.78
N ALA A 90 -17.83 -3.04 -15.20
CA ALA A 90 -18.27 -1.78 -15.81
C ALA A 90 -17.14 -0.76 -15.93
N VAL A 91 -16.30 -0.60 -14.89
CA VAL A 91 -15.12 0.26 -14.95
C VAL A 91 -14.12 -0.26 -15.98
N GLY A 92 -13.85 -1.57 -16.00
CA GLY A 92 -12.96 -2.18 -17.00
C GLY A 92 -13.41 -1.90 -18.44
N GLN A 93 -14.70 -2.09 -18.73
CA GLN A 93 -15.27 -1.77 -20.05
C GLN A 93 -15.19 -0.26 -20.36
N GLY A 94 -15.48 0.60 -19.37
CA GLY A 94 -15.38 2.04 -19.53
C GLY A 94 -13.96 2.51 -19.86
N MET A 95 -12.96 2.00 -19.14
CA MET A 95 -11.55 2.33 -19.36
C MET A 95 -11.05 1.83 -20.73
N GLU A 96 -11.52 0.66 -21.17
CA GLU A 96 -11.17 0.10 -22.49
C GLU A 96 -11.65 1.01 -23.64
N LEU A 97 -12.84 1.59 -23.53
CA LEU A 97 -13.41 2.49 -24.55
C LEU A 97 -12.61 3.78 -24.76
N VAL A 98 -11.85 4.22 -23.75
CA VAL A 98 -11.08 5.47 -23.77
C VAL A 98 -9.58 5.23 -23.87
N ARG A 99 -9.13 3.97 -23.84
CA ARG A 99 -7.72 3.58 -23.83
C ARG A 99 -6.94 4.13 -25.03
N ASP A 100 -7.54 4.03 -26.22
CA ASP A 100 -6.85 4.36 -27.47
C ASP A 100 -6.64 5.88 -27.62
N PHE A 101 -7.41 6.71 -26.92
CA PHE A 101 -7.23 8.16 -26.93
C PHE A 101 -5.84 8.55 -26.43
N HIS A 102 -5.42 8.05 -25.25
CA HIS A 102 -4.14 8.45 -24.65
C HIS A 102 -2.96 8.09 -25.55
N ARG A 103 -2.99 6.88 -26.13
CA ARG A 103 -1.99 6.41 -27.08
C ARG A 103 -1.94 7.29 -28.33
N ARG A 104 -3.09 7.56 -28.95
CA ARG A 104 -3.18 8.42 -30.14
C ARG A 104 -2.69 9.84 -29.84
N LEU A 105 -3.10 10.40 -28.71
CA LEU A 105 -2.67 11.73 -28.26
C LEU A 105 -1.15 11.80 -28.15
N GLN A 106 -0.52 10.84 -27.46
CA GLN A 106 0.92 10.82 -27.28
C GLN A 106 1.70 10.58 -28.58
N GLN A 107 1.15 9.81 -29.52
CA GLN A 107 1.80 9.47 -30.79
C GLN A 107 1.46 10.42 -31.93
N SER A 108 0.68 11.47 -31.68
CA SER A 108 0.26 12.43 -32.70
C SER A 108 1.41 13.32 -33.17
N ARG A 109 1.95 13.02 -34.36
CA ARG A 109 3.05 13.80 -34.98
C ARG A 109 2.62 15.22 -35.36
N ALA A 110 1.37 15.40 -35.79
CA ALA A 110 0.84 16.70 -36.15
C ALA A 110 0.76 17.62 -34.93
N LEU A 111 0.20 17.11 -33.82
CA LEU A 111 0.17 17.82 -32.55
C LEU A 111 1.59 18.11 -32.05
N TYR A 112 2.48 17.11 -32.06
CA TYR A 112 3.86 17.29 -31.62
C TYR A 112 4.57 18.42 -32.39
N ALA A 113 4.41 18.49 -33.71
CA ALA A 113 4.98 19.56 -34.53
C ALA A 113 4.38 20.94 -34.22
N LEU A 114 3.10 21.03 -33.87
CA LEU A 114 2.48 22.28 -33.39
C LEU A 114 3.08 22.71 -32.05
N LEU A 115 3.16 21.78 -31.10
CA LEU A 115 3.71 22.03 -29.75
C LEU A 115 5.19 22.48 -29.81
N MET A 116 6.01 21.82 -30.63
CA MET A 116 7.40 22.21 -30.86
C MET A 116 7.52 23.62 -31.45
N ARG A 117 6.65 23.99 -32.41
CA ARG A 117 6.65 25.34 -32.99
C ARG A 117 6.28 26.41 -31.97
N ILE A 118 5.34 26.12 -31.06
CA ILE A 118 5.00 27.02 -29.95
C ILE A 118 6.19 27.14 -29.00
N ARG A 119 6.78 26.01 -28.59
CA ARG A 119 7.85 25.97 -27.59
C ARG A 119 9.14 26.67 -28.02
N PHE A 120 9.51 26.49 -29.30
CA PHE A 120 10.79 26.94 -29.87
C PHE A 120 10.63 28.10 -30.86
N GLY A 121 9.46 28.74 -30.90
CA GLY A 121 9.25 29.98 -31.65
C GLY A 121 10.11 31.13 -31.12
N GLN A 122 10.53 32.05 -31.99
CA GLN A 122 11.46 33.15 -31.62
C GLN A 122 10.97 34.01 -30.45
N ASN A 123 9.65 34.15 -30.28
CA ASN A 123 9.04 34.98 -29.23
C ASN A 123 8.44 34.17 -28.06
N ALA A 124 8.62 32.85 -28.00
CA ALA A 124 7.97 32.00 -27.00
C ALA A 124 8.18 32.50 -25.55
N TRP A 125 9.41 32.88 -25.21
CA TRP A 125 9.78 33.42 -23.90
C TRP A 125 9.22 34.83 -23.60
N LYS A 126 8.78 35.56 -24.63
CA LYS A 126 8.14 36.88 -24.48
C LYS A 126 6.61 36.76 -24.40
N GLU A 127 6.05 35.74 -25.05
CA GLU A 127 4.60 35.54 -25.20
C GLU A 127 3.99 34.64 -24.13
N HIS A 128 4.80 33.82 -23.43
CA HIS A 128 4.33 32.83 -22.47
C HIS A 128 5.04 32.93 -21.12
N SER A 129 4.33 32.59 -20.04
CA SER A 129 4.92 32.51 -18.71
C SER A 129 5.84 31.29 -18.57
N ASN A 130 6.67 31.27 -17.53
CA ASN A 130 7.53 30.12 -17.24
C ASN A 130 6.70 28.86 -16.94
N GLU A 131 5.58 29.01 -16.24
CA GLU A 131 4.66 27.92 -15.91
C GLU A 131 4.07 27.33 -17.20
N GLN A 132 3.63 28.17 -18.13
CA GLN A 132 3.12 27.74 -19.43
C GLN A 132 4.17 26.96 -20.23
N LEU A 133 5.40 27.48 -20.31
CA LEU A 133 6.48 26.78 -21.01
C LEU A 133 6.86 25.47 -20.33
N GLN A 134 6.84 25.42 -18.99
CA GLN A 134 7.06 24.18 -18.24
C GLN A 134 5.95 23.15 -18.47
N ALA A 135 4.69 23.58 -18.61
CA ALA A 135 3.57 22.71 -18.97
C ALA A 135 3.78 22.06 -20.33
N LEU A 136 4.19 22.88 -21.29
CA LEU A 136 4.49 22.43 -22.62
C LEU A 136 5.69 21.46 -22.65
N ASP A 137 6.77 21.78 -21.92
CA ASP A 137 7.95 20.91 -21.82
C ASP A 137 7.60 19.53 -21.23
N ASN A 138 6.82 19.50 -20.15
CA ASN A 138 6.37 18.25 -19.55
C ASN A 138 5.46 17.44 -20.47
N PHE A 139 4.59 18.11 -21.24
CA PHE A 139 3.73 17.44 -22.19
C PHE A 139 4.54 16.84 -23.36
N LEU A 140 5.51 17.58 -23.89
CA LEU A 140 6.43 17.09 -24.92
C LEU A 140 7.24 15.87 -24.45
N ILE A 141 7.70 15.87 -23.20
CA ILE A 141 8.35 14.70 -22.59
C ILE A 141 7.42 13.49 -22.59
N LYS A 142 6.16 13.64 -22.15
CA LYS A 142 5.17 12.54 -22.18
C LYS A 142 4.92 12.00 -23.59
N MET A 143 4.88 12.87 -24.61
CA MET A 143 4.76 12.42 -26.01
C MET A 143 6.00 11.65 -26.47
N ASN A 144 7.20 12.09 -26.07
CA ASN A 144 8.44 11.36 -26.35
C ASN A 144 8.45 9.97 -25.70
N GLU A 145 7.99 9.85 -24.44
CA GLU A 145 7.83 8.56 -23.75
C GLU A 145 6.81 7.64 -24.44
N GLY A 146 5.75 8.24 -24.99
CA GLY A 146 4.77 7.55 -25.84
C GLY A 146 5.26 7.23 -27.24
N ALA A 147 6.57 7.34 -27.50
CA ALA A 147 7.23 6.99 -28.75
C ALA A 147 6.90 7.89 -29.96
N VAL A 148 6.49 9.15 -29.76
CA VAL A 148 6.19 10.07 -30.88
C VAL A 148 7.37 10.25 -31.84
N GLN A 149 8.60 10.22 -31.33
CA GLN A 149 9.82 10.31 -32.17
C GLN A 149 10.01 9.08 -33.05
N LEU A 150 9.64 7.91 -32.51
CA LEU A 150 9.71 6.63 -33.21
C LEU A 150 8.61 6.50 -34.26
N ALA A 151 7.56 7.32 -34.20
CA ALA A 151 6.46 7.33 -35.17
C ALA A 151 6.88 7.77 -36.59
N SER A 152 8.13 8.20 -36.78
CA SER A 152 8.74 8.37 -38.10
C SER A 152 9.06 7.04 -38.79
N ASN A 153 9.26 5.96 -38.02
CA ASN A 153 9.55 4.61 -38.51
C ASN A 153 8.46 3.63 -38.03
N SER A 154 7.58 3.23 -38.95
CA SER A 154 6.43 2.37 -38.64
C SER A 154 6.81 1.03 -37.99
N THR A 155 7.96 0.45 -38.35
CA THR A 155 8.44 -0.82 -37.78
C THR A 155 8.88 -0.66 -36.34
N THR A 156 9.58 0.43 -36.04
CA THR A 156 10.05 0.73 -34.67
C THR A 156 8.88 1.08 -33.77
N LEU A 157 7.94 1.90 -34.27
CA LEU A 157 6.70 2.22 -33.55
C LEU A 157 5.86 0.96 -33.27
N ALA A 158 5.68 0.08 -34.26
CA ALA A 158 4.96 -1.18 -34.06
C ALA A 158 5.63 -2.08 -33.01
N SER A 159 6.97 -2.11 -32.98
CA SER A 159 7.73 -2.83 -31.96
C SER A 159 7.53 -2.23 -30.56
N PHE A 160 7.56 -0.90 -30.43
CA PHE A 160 7.26 -0.22 -29.18
C PHE A 160 5.84 -0.55 -28.68
N ASN A 161 4.83 -0.41 -29.55
CA ASN A 161 3.43 -0.66 -29.20
C ASN A 161 3.21 -2.10 -28.73
N ARG A 162 3.81 -3.09 -29.42
CA ARG A 162 3.74 -4.49 -29.03
C ARG A 162 4.36 -4.73 -27.65
N LEU A 163 5.53 -4.14 -27.38
CA LEU A 163 6.20 -4.27 -26.07
C LEU A 163 5.41 -3.57 -24.97
N ASP A 164 4.78 -2.43 -25.26
CA ASP A 164 3.97 -1.69 -24.31
C ASP A 164 2.70 -2.46 -23.93
N GLU A 165 2.01 -3.04 -24.91
CA GLU A 165 0.86 -3.93 -24.69
C GLU A 165 1.25 -5.16 -23.87
N GLU A 166 2.39 -5.77 -24.19
CA GLU A 166 2.93 -6.90 -23.45
C GLU A 166 3.29 -6.53 -22.00
N GLU A 167 3.90 -5.36 -21.77
CA GLU A 167 4.17 -4.86 -20.41
C GLU A 167 2.88 -4.65 -19.60
N ILE A 168 1.82 -4.11 -20.22
CA ILE A 168 0.51 -3.91 -19.58
C ILE A 168 -0.11 -5.26 -19.19
N GLU A 169 -0.12 -6.22 -20.11
CA GLU A 169 -0.63 -7.58 -19.88
C GLU A 169 0.13 -8.28 -18.73
N LEU A 170 1.47 -8.19 -18.73
CA LEU A 170 2.31 -8.79 -17.70
C LEU A 170 2.10 -8.14 -16.32
N LYS A 171 1.97 -6.81 -16.25
CA LYS A 171 1.64 -6.11 -15.00
C LYS A 171 0.27 -6.55 -14.46
N ARG A 172 -0.73 -6.64 -15.33
CA ARG A 172 -2.08 -7.13 -14.95
C ARG A 172 -1.99 -8.55 -14.41
N LYS A 173 -1.35 -9.46 -15.15
CA LYS A 173 -1.15 -10.86 -14.73
C LYS A 173 -0.39 -10.96 -13.41
N PHE A 174 0.63 -10.13 -13.19
CA PHE A 174 1.38 -10.09 -11.94
C PHE A 174 0.48 -9.78 -10.75
N VAL A 175 -0.32 -8.71 -10.86
CA VAL A 175 -1.26 -8.28 -9.82
C VAL A 175 -2.35 -9.33 -9.59
N ASP A 176 -2.92 -9.88 -10.67
CA ASP A 176 -3.93 -10.94 -10.59
C ASP A 176 -3.39 -12.17 -9.85
N ASN A 177 -2.19 -12.63 -10.18
CA ASN A 177 -1.55 -13.77 -9.51
C ASN A 177 -1.32 -13.52 -8.01
N VAL A 178 -0.85 -12.31 -7.63
CA VAL A 178 -0.69 -11.94 -6.21
C VAL A 178 -2.04 -11.95 -5.50
N HIS A 179 -3.08 -11.39 -6.11
CA HIS A 179 -4.43 -11.38 -5.54
C HIS A 179 -4.95 -12.80 -5.33
N GLN A 180 -4.87 -13.66 -6.34
CA GLN A 180 -5.34 -15.04 -6.27
C GLN A 180 -4.56 -15.86 -5.25
N GLY A 181 -3.23 -15.79 -5.26
CA GLY A 181 -2.39 -16.49 -4.28
C GLY A 181 -2.61 -16.01 -2.85
N THR A 182 -2.96 -14.73 -2.66
CA THR A 182 -3.33 -14.20 -1.34
C THR A 182 -4.70 -14.72 -0.89
N ALA A 183 -5.71 -14.71 -1.78
CA ALA A 183 -7.08 -15.12 -1.48
C ALA A 183 -7.23 -16.64 -1.27
N ALA A 184 -6.36 -17.44 -1.88
CA ALA A 184 -6.38 -18.89 -1.77
C ALA A 184 -5.83 -19.42 -0.44
N PHE A 185 -4.95 -18.65 0.22
CA PHE A 185 -4.36 -19.06 1.48
C PHE A 185 -5.41 -19.17 2.59
N ARG A 186 -5.48 -20.35 3.21
CA ARG A 186 -6.30 -20.62 4.38
C ARG A 186 -5.60 -21.63 5.26
N LEU A 187 -5.48 -21.32 6.55
CA LEU A 187 -4.97 -22.26 7.54
C LEU A 187 -5.99 -22.41 8.68
N THR A 188 -6.60 -23.59 8.76
CA THR A 188 -7.53 -23.96 9.82
C THR A 188 -6.78 -24.47 11.03
N LEU A 189 -7.08 -23.89 12.18
CA LEU A 189 -6.60 -24.29 13.49
C LEU A 189 -7.79 -24.79 14.32
N ARG A 190 -7.62 -25.97 14.93
CA ARG A 190 -8.62 -26.57 15.83
C ARG A 190 -8.18 -26.64 17.28
N ASP A 191 -6.90 -26.37 17.52
CA ASP A 191 -6.29 -26.37 18.85
C ASP A 191 -6.04 -24.92 19.28
N GLY A 192 -6.84 -24.47 20.25
CA GLY A 192 -6.73 -23.13 20.81
C GLY A 192 -5.48 -22.89 21.65
N GLU A 193 -4.75 -23.93 22.08
CA GLU A 193 -3.50 -23.78 22.82
C GLU A 193 -2.47 -22.93 22.05
N HIS A 194 -2.47 -23.04 20.73
CA HIS A 194 -1.57 -22.28 19.87
C HIS A 194 -1.95 -20.80 19.70
N LEU A 195 -3.15 -20.41 20.15
CA LEU A 195 -3.72 -19.09 19.99
C LEU A 195 -3.74 -18.29 21.30
N ARG A 196 -3.15 -18.83 22.38
CA ARG A 196 -3.04 -18.14 23.66
C ARG A 196 -2.33 -16.79 23.50
N GLY A 197 -2.99 -15.71 23.91
CA GLY A 197 -2.46 -14.35 23.81
C GLY A 197 -2.72 -13.65 22.48
N VAL A 198 -3.33 -14.32 21.49
CA VAL A 198 -3.87 -13.67 20.30
C VAL A 198 -5.08 -12.81 20.70
N PRO A 199 -5.18 -11.54 20.27
CA PRO A 199 -6.28 -10.65 20.62
C PRO A 199 -7.66 -11.22 20.26
N HIS A 200 -8.65 -10.93 21.10
CA HIS A 200 -10.02 -11.39 20.89
C HIS A 200 -10.61 -10.93 19.55
N SER A 201 -10.31 -9.72 19.11
CA SER A 201 -10.74 -9.19 17.80
C SER A 201 -10.15 -9.99 16.64
N THR A 202 -8.90 -10.41 16.73
CA THR A 202 -8.26 -11.30 15.75
C THR A 202 -8.91 -12.67 15.73
N LEU A 203 -9.16 -13.25 16.92
CA LEU A 203 -9.86 -14.54 17.05
C LEU A 203 -11.28 -14.47 16.46
N ALA A 204 -11.98 -13.35 16.65
CA ALA A 204 -13.30 -13.12 16.07
C ALA A 204 -13.24 -13.06 14.53
N ALA A 205 -12.27 -12.36 13.96
CA ALA A 205 -12.06 -12.32 12.51
C ALA A 205 -11.75 -13.74 11.95
N MET A 206 -10.92 -14.51 12.63
CA MET A 206 -10.58 -15.89 12.23
C MET A 206 -11.78 -16.85 12.37
N ALA A 207 -12.61 -16.70 13.40
CA ALA A 207 -13.84 -17.49 13.58
C ALA A 207 -14.89 -17.14 12.50
N ALA A 208 -15.05 -15.84 12.17
CA ALA A 208 -15.92 -15.40 11.09
C ALA A 208 -15.45 -15.94 9.72
N ALA A 209 -14.14 -15.96 9.47
CA ALA A 209 -13.56 -16.58 8.28
C ALA A 209 -13.84 -18.09 8.22
N ALA A 210 -13.72 -18.80 9.35
CA ALA A 210 -14.06 -20.22 9.44
C ALA A 210 -15.55 -20.47 9.16
N GLN A 211 -16.44 -19.63 9.70
CA GLN A 211 -17.88 -19.72 9.47
C GLN A 211 -18.23 -19.52 7.99
N LYS A 212 -17.58 -18.57 7.31
CA LYS A 212 -17.73 -18.31 5.86
C LYS A 212 -17.33 -19.52 5.00
N HIS A 213 -16.57 -20.46 5.55
CA HIS A 213 -16.17 -21.71 4.90
C HIS A 213 -16.90 -22.94 5.47
N ASP A 214 -18.08 -22.71 6.06
CA ASP A 214 -18.95 -23.76 6.59
C ASP A 214 -18.32 -24.67 7.64
N MET A 215 -17.28 -24.19 8.31
CA MET A 215 -16.64 -24.90 9.41
C MET A 215 -17.53 -24.83 10.66
N ARG A 216 -17.47 -25.88 11.49
CA ARG A 216 -18.26 -26.03 12.71
C ARG A 216 -17.40 -26.46 13.88
N TYR A 217 -17.82 -26.06 15.08
CA TYR A 217 -17.24 -26.50 16.34
C TYR A 217 -17.39 -28.02 16.51
N SER A 218 -16.37 -28.65 17.10
CA SER A 218 -16.37 -30.06 17.49
C SER A 218 -15.98 -30.18 18.95
N THR A 219 -16.57 -31.14 19.68
CA THR A 219 -16.33 -31.36 21.12
C THR A 219 -14.87 -31.70 21.46
N GLY A 220 -14.04 -32.05 20.47
CA GLY A 220 -12.61 -32.29 20.63
C GLY A 220 -11.73 -31.04 20.46
N SER A 221 -12.29 -29.87 20.14
CA SER A 221 -11.54 -28.63 19.96
C SER A 221 -11.40 -27.88 21.29
N PRO A 222 -10.17 -27.78 21.85
CA PRO A 222 -9.94 -26.96 23.04
C PRO A 222 -10.12 -25.47 22.69
N GLY A 223 -10.58 -24.68 23.66
CA GLY A 223 -10.74 -23.24 23.52
C GLY A 223 -9.41 -22.49 23.41
N ALA A 224 -9.42 -21.29 22.82
CA ALA A 224 -8.22 -20.46 22.64
C ALA A 224 -7.79 -19.70 23.91
N ILE A 225 -8.69 -19.59 24.90
CA ILE A 225 -8.46 -18.84 26.12
C ILE A 225 -8.32 -19.84 27.27
N HIS A 226 -7.33 -19.64 28.14
CA HIS A 226 -7.15 -20.45 29.33
C HIS A 226 -7.07 -19.57 30.60
N PRO A 227 -7.95 -19.80 31.61
CA PRO A 227 -9.13 -20.67 31.53
C PRO A 227 -10.22 -20.09 30.62
N PRO A 228 -11.10 -20.93 30.04
CA PRO A 228 -12.23 -20.45 29.26
C PRO A 228 -13.22 -19.66 30.14
N ILE A 229 -13.81 -18.63 29.57
CA ILE A 229 -14.80 -17.73 30.17
C ILE A 229 -16.22 -18.30 29.96
N SER A 230 -16.47 -18.98 28.84
CA SER A 230 -17.76 -19.58 28.52
C SER A 230 -17.72 -21.11 28.47
N ALA A 231 -18.88 -21.76 28.58
CA ALA A 231 -18.98 -23.20 28.39
C ALA A 231 -18.77 -23.57 26.90
N PRO A 232 -18.22 -24.76 26.60
CA PRO A 232 -18.07 -25.21 25.23
C PRO A 232 -19.42 -25.24 24.49
N PRO A 233 -19.49 -24.77 23.23
CA PRO A 233 -20.69 -24.82 22.41
C PRO A 233 -21.17 -26.26 22.18
N LEU A 234 -22.41 -26.41 21.70
CA LEU A 234 -22.89 -27.71 21.23
C LEU A 234 -22.11 -28.16 20.00
N ASN A 235 -21.88 -29.48 19.88
CA ASN A 235 -21.26 -30.06 18.70
C ASN A 235 -21.99 -29.60 17.42
N GLY A 236 -21.26 -29.12 16.42
CA GLY A 236 -21.85 -28.58 15.19
C GLY A 236 -22.29 -27.12 15.26
N ALA A 237 -22.08 -26.41 16.38
CA ALA A 237 -22.33 -24.97 16.47
C ALA A 237 -21.38 -24.16 15.57
N ALA A 238 -21.72 -22.89 15.34
CA ALA A 238 -20.82 -21.94 14.68
C ALA A 238 -19.56 -21.70 15.54
N PRO A 239 -18.38 -21.55 14.90
CA PRO A 239 -17.18 -21.17 15.62
C PRO A 239 -17.33 -19.79 16.26
N THR A 240 -16.68 -19.60 17.39
CA THR A 240 -16.64 -18.36 18.16
C THR A 240 -15.19 -17.96 18.39
N PRO A 241 -14.91 -16.71 18.84
CA PRO A 241 -13.54 -16.31 19.15
C PRO A 241 -12.88 -17.21 20.21
N GLU A 242 -13.66 -17.70 21.18
CA GLU A 242 -13.16 -18.54 22.26
C GLU A 242 -13.11 -20.03 21.89
N TRP A 243 -14.05 -20.49 21.06
CA TRP A 243 -14.22 -21.89 20.67
C TRP A 243 -14.19 -22.01 19.15
N GLY A 244 -13.09 -22.57 18.62
CA GLY A 244 -12.85 -22.67 17.19
C GLY A 244 -13.80 -23.62 16.43
N PRO A 245 -13.45 -24.03 15.21
CA PRO A 245 -12.17 -23.79 14.53
C PRO A 245 -11.95 -22.32 14.14
N TRP A 246 -10.69 -21.95 13.97
CA TRP A 246 -10.27 -20.63 13.52
C TRP A 246 -9.56 -20.75 12.17
N THR A 247 -9.88 -19.88 11.22
CA THR A 247 -9.21 -19.83 9.92
C THR A 247 -8.31 -18.60 9.84
N VAL A 248 -7.00 -18.83 9.79
CA VAL A 248 -6.01 -17.79 9.48
C VAL A 248 -6.04 -17.48 7.99
N THR A 249 -6.02 -16.20 7.65
CA THR A 249 -5.95 -15.69 6.28
C THR A 249 -4.82 -14.67 6.17
N PHE A 250 -4.54 -14.19 4.95
CA PHE A 250 -3.63 -13.07 4.71
C PHE A 250 -4.32 -11.70 4.69
N ASP A 251 -5.50 -11.60 5.28
CA ASP A 251 -5.99 -10.29 5.70
C ASP A 251 -4.91 -9.63 6.59
N PRO A 252 -4.45 -8.40 6.28
CA PRO A 252 -3.31 -7.78 6.97
C PRO A 252 -3.47 -7.76 8.49
N PHE A 253 -4.67 -7.47 8.99
CA PHE A 253 -4.96 -7.44 10.42
C PHE A 253 -4.79 -8.83 11.06
N VAL A 254 -5.28 -9.89 10.42
CA VAL A 254 -5.10 -11.27 10.90
C VAL A 254 -3.64 -11.70 10.83
N TYR A 255 -2.97 -11.47 9.70
CA TYR A 255 -1.58 -11.88 9.50
C TYR A 255 -0.62 -11.20 10.47
N GLU A 256 -0.66 -9.86 10.56
CA GLU A 256 0.21 -9.08 11.46
C GLU A 256 -0.03 -9.47 12.92
N SER A 257 -1.30 -9.64 13.32
CA SER A 257 -1.63 -10.06 14.67
C SER A 257 -1.12 -11.47 14.98
N MET A 258 -1.24 -12.42 14.05
CA MET A 258 -0.68 -13.76 14.24
C MET A 258 0.85 -13.73 14.33
N MET A 259 1.54 -12.95 13.50
CA MET A 259 3.00 -12.81 13.56
C MET A 259 3.47 -12.16 14.86
N ALA A 260 2.71 -11.21 15.41
CA ALA A 260 3.06 -10.51 16.64
C ALA A 260 2.64 -11.24 17.92
N TYR A 261 1.52 -11.96 17.94
CA TYR A 261 0.92 -12.50 19.17
C TYR A 261 0.96 -14.02 19.30
N CYS A 262 0.99 -14.78 18.20
CA CYS A 262 0.97 -16.25 18.26
C CYS A 262 2.21 -16.79 19.00
N PRO A 263 2.04 -17.50 20.14
CA PRO A 263 3.16 -18.02 20.91
C PRO A 263 3.89 -19.16 20.20
N THR A 264 3.19 -19.89 19.35
CA THR A 264 3.74 -21.06 18.66
C THR A 264 4.65 -20.62 17.51
N ARG A 265 5.97 -20.69 17.74
CA ARG A 265 6.98 -20.31 16.73
C ARG A 265 6.80 -21.04 15.39
N ARG A 266 6.46 -22.33 15.43
CA ARG A 266 6.23 -23.13 14.22
C ARG A 266 5.08 -22.58 13.37
N LEU A 267 3.99 -22.10 13.98
CA LEU A 267 2.91 -21.45 13.22
C LEU A 267 3.38 -20.14 12.60
N ARG A 268 4.13 -19.30 13.33
CA ARG A 268 4.69 -18.07 12.74
C ARG A 268 5.61 -18.35 11.56
N GLN A 269 6.43 -19.40 11.66
CA GLN A 269 7.27 -19.85 10.54
C GLN A 269 6.44 -20.22 9.32
N ILE A 270 5.40 -21.06 9.50
CA ILE A 270 4.51 -21.49 8.42
C ILE A 270 3.83 -20.29 7.76
N LEU A 271 3.25 -19.40 8.58
CA LEU A 271 2.58 -18.20 8.10
C LEU A 271 3.52 -17.30 7.30
N PHE A 272 4.71 -17.03 7.83
CA PHE A 272 5.72 -16.21 7.15
C PHE A 272 6.15 -16.83 5.83
N GLN A 273 6.53 -18.11 5.83
CA GLN A 273 6.99 -18.79 4.60
C GLN A 273 5.87 -18.90 3.57
N SER A 274 4.63 -19.15 3.98
CA SER A 274 3.48 -19.08 3.07
C SER A 274 3.31 -17.66 2.52
N TYR A 275 3.41 -16.62 3.35
CA TYR A 275 3.27 -15.24 2.89
C TYR A 275 4.32 -14.84 1.84
N GLU A 276 5.57 -15.25 2.05
CA GLU A 276 6.69 -15.03 1.11
C GLU A 276 6.58 -15.88 -0.16
N ASN A 277 5.88 -17.02 -0.11
CA ASN A 277 5.63 -17.90 -1.26
C ASN A 277 4.31 -17.59 -2.01
N ARG A 278 3.68 -16.45 -1.73
CA ARG A 278 2.52 -16.01 -2.51
C ARG A 278 2.96 -15.76 -3.94
N ALA A 279 2.17 -16.28 -4.87
CA ALA A 279 2.40 -16.15 -6.30
C ALA A 279 3.77 -16.66 -6.80
N SER A 280 4.40 -17.62 -6.11
CA SER A 280 5.68 -18.22 -6.53
C SER A 280 5.54 -19.60 -7.21
N GLN A 281 4.31 -20.14 -7.28
CA GLN A 281 4.02 -21.51 -7.71
C GLN A 281 2.75 -21.57 -8.56
N GLU A 282 2.67 -22.60 -9.42
CA GLU A 282 1.48 -22.84 -10.23
C GLU A 282 0.24 -23.11 -9.36
N PRO A 283 -0.93 -22.56 -9.71
CA PRO A 283 -1.26 -21.89 -10.99
C PRO A 283 -0.98 -20.38 -11.03
N TRP A 284 -0.48 -19.78 -9.95
CA TRP A 284 -0.32 -18.32 -9.81
C TRP A 284 1.14 -17.89 -9.79
N ASN A 285 1.98 -18.45 -10.67
CA ASN A 285 3.42 -18.21 -10.63
C ASN A 285 3.84 -16.90 -11.33
N ASN A 286 4.48 -16.01 -10.59
CA ASN A 286 5.01 -14.73 -11.10
C ASN A 286 6.48 -14.74 -11.51
N MET A 287 7.25 -15.79 -11.21
CA MET A 287 8.64 -15.90 -11.68
C MET A 287 8.78 -15.70 -13.20
N PRO A 288 8.06 -16.45 -14.06
CA PRO A 288 8.15 -16.26 -15.52
C PRO A 288 7.57 -14.91 -15.98
N VAL A 289 6.61 -14.35 -15.24
CA VAL A 289 6.01 -13.03 -15.53
C VAL A 289 7.04 -11.93 -15.32
N VAL A 290 7.77 -11.96 -14.20
CA VAL A 290 8.83 -10.99 -13.87
C VAL A 290 9.99 -11.12 -14.85
N GLU A 291 10.46 -12.34 -15.14
CA GLU A 291 11.52 -12.57 -16.12
C GLU A 291 11.17 -11.97 -17.48
N ARG A 292 9.94 -12.21 -17.97
CA ARG A 292 9.49 -11.63 -19.23
C ARG A 292 9.35 -10.11 -19.16
N LEU A 293 8.84 -9.57 -18.05
CA LEU A 293 8.71 -8.14 -17.84
C LEU A 293 10.07 -7.42 -17.87
N LEU A 294 11.12 -8.02 -17.29
CA LEU A 294 12.48 -7.49 -17.34
C LEU A 294 13.01 -7.43 -18.77
N LEU A 295 12.78 -8.47 -19.57
CA LEU A 295 13.18 -8.50 -20.99
C LEU A 295 12.43 -7.45 -21.81
N VAL A 296 11.11 -7.35 -21.64
CA VAL A 296 10.27 -6.34 -22.31
C VAL A 296 10.76 -4.92 -22.00
N ARG A 297 11.07 -4.64 -20.72
CA ARG A 297 11.60 -3.36 -20.28
C ARG A 297 12.98 -3.06 -20.83
N HIS A 298 13.85 -4.06 -20.91
CA HIS A 298 15.15 -3.92 -21.54
C HIS A 298 15.03 -3.62 -23.04
N ASP A 299 14.15 -4.33 -23.76
CA ASP A 299 13.87 -4.08 -25.17
C ASP A 299 13.31 -2.69 -25.41
N LYS A 300 12.39 -2.20 -24.55
CA LYS A 300 11.86 -0.83 -24.63
C LYS A 300 12.98 0.21 -24.48
N ALA A 301 13.90 0.04 -23.54
CA ALA A 301 15.04 0.96 -23.37
C ALA A 301 15.94 1.01 -24.62
N ARG A 302 16.18 -0.15 -25.26
CA ARG A 302 16.98 -0.24 -26.49
C ARG A 302 16.35 0.47 -27.68
N LEU A 303 15.02 0.60 -27.73
CA LEU A 303 14.35 1.40 -28.77
C LEU A 303 14.68 2.91 -28.68
N TYR A 304 15.19 3.36 -27.54
CA TYR A 304 15.62 4.74 -27.29
C TYR A 304 17.15 4.88 -27.21
N ASP A 305 17.90 3.85 -27.62
CA ASP A 305 19.37 3.79 -27.51
C ASP A 305 19.88 3.96 -26.05
N LEU A 306 19.07 3.54 -25.08
CA LEU A 306 19.43 3.58 -23.65
C LEU A 306 19.96 2.24 -23.16
N ALA A 307 20.91 2.28 -22.22
CA ALA A 307 21.57 1.09 -21.69
C ALA A 307 20.62 0.21 -20.84
N SER A 308 19.70 0.83 -20.10
CA SER A 308 18.79 0.14 -19.21
C SER A 308 17.42 0.80 -19.11
N TYR A 309 16.43 0.05 -18.62
CA TYR A 309 15.12 0.62 -18.30
C TYR A 309 15.19 1.65 -17.17
N ALA A 310 16.19 1.56 -16.28
CA ALA A 310 16.44 2.57 -15.24
C ALA A 310 16.80 3.92 -15.87
N ASP A 311 17.59 3.94 -16.95
CA ASP A 311 17.91 5.16 -17.69
C ASP A 311 16.66 5.73 -18.37
N LEU A 312 15.80 4.87 -18.93
CA LEU A 312 14.54 5.28 -19.55
C LEU A 312 13.61 5.97 -18.54
N VAL A 313 13.37 5.35 -17.37
CA VAL A 313 12.52 5.98 -16.34
C VAL A 313 13.20 7.13 -15.62
N GLY A 314 14.54 7.15 -15.59
CA GLY A 314 15.38 8.17 -14.97
C GLY A 314 15.23 9.55 -15.60
N ILE A 315 14.79 9.63 -16.86
CA ILE A 315 14.55 10.90 -17.58
C ILE A 315 13.57 11.82 -16.82
N ARG A 316 12.62 11.25 -16.07
CA ARG A 316 11.61 12.00 -15.30
C ARG A 316 11.87 12.03 -13.80
N ARG A 317 13.04 11.57 -13.37
CA ARG A 317 13.45 11.54 -11.96
C ARG A 317 14.31 12.75 -11.65
N MET A 318 14.32 13.16 -10.39
CA MET A 318 15.34 14.09 -9.91
C MET A 318 16.71 13.41 -9.87
N ALA A 319 16.74 12.14 -9.44
CA ALA A 319 17.96 11.35 -9.37
C ALA A 319 18.21 10.56 -10.66
N SER A 320 19.44 10.60 -11.16
CA SER A 320 19.89 9.60 -12.14
C SER A 320 20.00 8.22 -11.49
N PRO A 321 19.95 7.12 -12.24
CA PRO A 321 20.15 5.77 -11.69
C PRO A 321 21.45 5.63 -10.89
N LEU A 322 22.53 6.25 -11.36
CA LEU A 322 23.82 6.27 -10.64
C LEU A 322 23.70 6.99 -9.29
N LYS A 323 23.15 8.21 -9.27
CA LYS A 323 22.95 8.96 -8.00
C LYS A 323 22.04 8.23 -7.02
N ALA A 324 21.00 7.55 -7.52
CA ALA A 324 20.14 6.74 -6.68
C ALA A 324 20.91 5.56 -6.07
N SER A 325 21.77 4.88 -6.84
CA SER A 325 22.64 3.81 -6.32
C SER A 325 23.63 4.33 -5.28
N ASP A 326 24.32 5.43 -5.57
CA ASP A 326 25.30 6.03 -4.66
C ASP A 326 24.66 6.38 -3.30
N PHE A 327 23.46 6.97 -3.32
CA PHE A 327 22.71 7.28 -2.11
C PHE A 327 22.31 6.02 -1.33
N LEU A 328 21.84 4.97 -2.01
CA LEU A 328 21.49 3.71 -1.36
C LEU A 328 22.70 3.04 -0.71
N ASP A 329 23.87 3.12 -1.35
CA ASP A 329 25.13 2.61 -0.79
C ASP A 329 25.60 3.43 0.42
N GLU A 330 25.42 4.76 0.40
CA GLU A 330 25.72 5.66 1.52
C GLU A 330 24.93 5.29 2.78
N ILE A 331 23.61 5.08 2.65
CA ILE A 331 22.74 4.78 3.80
C ILE A 331 22.83 3.33 4.28
N LYS A 332 23.36 2.41 3.45
CA LYS A 332 23.40 0.98 3.75
C LYS A 332 24.09 0.65 5.07
N THR A 333 25.23 1.29 5.32
CA THR A 333 26.03 1.10 6.54
C THR A 333 25.27 1.54 7.80
N PRO A 334 24.81 2.80 7.94
CA PRO A 334 24.08 3.23 9.13
C PRO A 334 22.75 2.49 9.32
N VAL A 335 22.04 2.14 8.23
CA VAL A 335 20.78 1.37 8.30
C VAL A 335 21.03 -0.05 8.84
N THR A 336 22.06 -0.74 8.32
CA THR A 336 22.40 -2.09 8.80
C THR A 336 22.82 -2.06 10.27
N LEU A 337 23.62 -1.06 10.66
CA LEU A 337 24.04 -0.87 12.04
C LEU A 337 22.85 -0.65 12.98
N ALA A 338 21.92 0.23 12.59
CA ALA A 338 20.69 0.47 13.33
C ALA A 338 19.84 -0.81 13.45
N ALA A 339 19.71 -1.58 12.36
CA ALA A 339 18.98 -2.84 12.37
C ALA A 339 19.56 -3.84 13.40
N VAL A 340 20.87 -4.03 13.45
CA VAL A 340 21.48 -4.92 14.44
C VAL A 340 21.27 -4.41 15.86
N ARG A 341 21.42 -3.10 16.09
CA ARG A 341 21.14 -2.48 17.41
C ARG A 341 19.69 -2.71 17.87
N THR A 342 18.73 -2.72 16.94
CA THR A 342 17.32 -3.04 17.24
C THR A 342 17.11 -4.52 17.55
N LEU A 343 17.86 -5.42 16.90
CA LEU A 343 17.75 -6.86 17.12
C LEU A 343 18.41 -7.33 18.43
N LEU A 344 19.46 -6.68 18.93
CA LEU A 344 20.14 -7.13 20.15
C LEU A 344 19.24 -7.17 21.40
N PRO A 345 18.42 -6.16 21.72
CA PRO A 345 17.47 -6.24 22.82
C PRO A 345 16.44 -7.36 22.66
N ILE A 346 16.02 -7.65 21.42
CA ILE A 346 15.15 -8.78 21.10
C ILE A 346 15.85 -10.10 21.46
N VAL A 347 17.10 -10.27 21.02
CA VAL A 347 17.89 -11.48 21.30
C VAL A 347 18.20 -11.62 22.79
N GLN A 348 18.44 -10.52 23.51
CA GLN A 348 18.58 -10.54 24.97
C GLN A 348 17.32 -11.04 25.65
N LEU A 349 16.14 -10.53 25.27
CA LEU A 349 14.87 -11.00 25.82
C LEU A 349 14.61 -12.48 25.50
N MET A 350 14.99 -12.94 24.31
CA MET A 350 14.95 -14.35 23.95
C MET A 350 15.82 -15.18 24.89
N ALA A 351 17.06 -14.77 25.12
CA ALA A 351 17.99 -15.47 26.01
C ALA A 351 17.47 -15.54 27.46
N ASP A 352 16.95 -14.43 27.98
CA ASP A 352 16.36 -14.37 29.32
C ASP A 352 15.14 -15.29 29.43
N SER A 353 14.37 -15.44 28.35
CA SER A 353 13.20 -16.31 28.29
C SER A 353 13.59 -17.80 28.23
N GLU A 354 14.62 -18.13 27.46
CA GLU A 354 15.20 -19.48 27.42
C GLU A 354 15.74 -19.88 28.80
N ALA A 355 16.43 -18.97 29.49
CA ALA A 355 16.91 -19.19 30.87
C ALA A 355 15.78 -19.44 31.89
N ARG A 356 14.55 -18.94 31.62
CA ARG A 356 13.34 -19.23 32.41
C ARG A 356 12.64 -20.53 32.01
N GLY A 357 13.17 -21.26 31.03
CA GLY A 357 12.61 -22.50 30.51
C GLY A 357 11.44 -22.32 29.54
N GLU A 358 11.27 -21.12 28.97
CA GLU A 358 10.29 -20.90 27.90
C GLU A 358 10.76 -21.58 26.60
N ASP A 359 9.83 -22.12 25.81
CA ASP A 359 10.14 -22.65 24.47
C ASP A 359 10.35 -21.52 23.46
N VAL A 360 11.56 -20.94 23.46
CA VAL A 360 11.94 -19.84 22.57
C VAL A 360 12.02 -20.29 21.12
N TRP A 361 12.48 -21.52 20.90
CA TRP A 361 12.87 -22.01 19.58
C TRP A 361 11.84 -22.91 18.90
N GLY A 362 10.73 -23.20 19.59
CA GLY A 362 9.65 -24.02 19.08
C GLY A 362 9.97 -25.51 19.11
N ASP A 363 10.92 -25.95 19.95
CA ASP A 363 11.35 -27.35 20.03
C ASP A 363 10.29 -28.25 20.72
N ALA A 364 9.32 -27.65 21.41
CA ALA A 364 8.28 -28.39 22.12
C ALA A 364 7.23 -28.99 21.19
N TYR A 365 7.11 -28.51 19.95
CA TYR A 365 6.09 -28.93 18.99
C TYR A 365 6.71 -29.42 17.68
N VAL A 366 6.25 -30.56 17.20
CA VAL A 366 6.64 -31.15 15.91
C VAL A 366 5.39 -31.23 15.03
N GLY A 367 5.50 -30.81 13.77
CA GLY A 367 4.50 -31.04 12.73
C GLY A 367 5.01 -32.06 11.71
N PRO A 368 4.16 -32.56 10.79
CA PRO A 368 4.60 -33.50 9.77
C PRO A 368 5.75 -32.91 8.94
N GLU A 369 6.91 -33.58 8.97
CA GLU A 369 8.18 -33.11 8.40
C GLU A 369 8.14 -32.88 6.88
N SER A 370 7.21 -33.50 6.14
CA SER A 370 7.23 -33.54 4.67
C SER A 370 6.33 -32.53 3.93
N LEU A 371 5.42 -31.82 4.62
CA LEU A 371 4.35 -31.05 3.96
C LEU A 371 4.43 -29.52 4.17
N ILE A 372 5.20 -29.06 5.15
CA ILE A 372 4.97 -27.75 5.79
C ILE A 372 6.20 -26.82 5.74
N ASP A 373 7.38 -27.31 5.39
CA ASP A 373 8.64 -26.54 5.47
C ASP A 373 8.82 -25.43 4.43
N SER A 374 7.97 -25.36 3.40
CA SER A 374 7.98 -24.26 2.43
C SER A 374 6.75 -23.37 2.46
N GLY A 375 5.66 -23.74 3.16
CA GLY A 375 4.41 -22.99 3.15
C GLY A 375 3.71 -22.87 1.77
N GLY A 376 4.31 -23.39 0.70
CA GLY A 376 3.87 -23.20 -0.68
C GLY A 376 2.58 -23.92 -1.06
N ARG A 377 2.26 -25.04 -0.41
CA ARG A 377 1.01 -25.77 -0.67
C ARG A 377 -0.21 -25.00 -0.18
N LEU A 378 -0.09 -24.31 0.94
CA LEU A 378 -1.16 -23.50 1.53
C LEU A 378 -1.54 -22.32 0.62
N THR A 379 -0.56 -21.71 -0.04
CA THR A 379 -0.81 -20.56 -0.94
C THR A 379 -1.49 -20.94 -2.25
N ILE A 380 -1.57 -22.24 -2.56
CA ILE A 380 -2.34 -22.80 -3.69
C ILE A 380 -3.62 -23.51 -3.24
N GLY A 381 -4.05 -23.27 -1.99
CA GLY A 381 -5.28 -23.83 -1.42
C GLY A 381 -5.21 -25.32 -1.06
N ARG A 382 -4.01 -25.91 -0.97
CA ARG A 382 -3.80 -27.30 -0.56
C ARG A 382 -3.45 -27.38 0.93
N ASP A 383 -3.90 -28.44 1.60
CA ASP A 383 -3.55 -28.78 3.00
C ASP A 383 -3.94 -27.70 4.03
N GLY A 384 -5.15 -27.14 3.91
CA GLY A 384 -5.65 -26.02 4.72
C GLY A 384 -5.97 -26.31 6.20
N GLU A 385 -5.47 -27.41 6.76
CA GLU A 385 -5.60 -27.76 8.17
C GLU A 385 -4.28 -28.35 8.69
N ILE A 386 -3.80 -27.88 9.84
CA ILE A 386 -2.54 -28.35 10.44
C ILE A 386 -2.79 -28.77 11.89
N VAL A 387 -2.24 -29.94 12.25
CA VAL A 387 -2.18 -30.45 13.62
C VAL A 387 -0.72 -30.48 14.04
N LEU A 388 -0.39 -29.75 15.10
CA LEU A 388 0.94 -29.78 15.71
C LEU A 388 0.90 -30.71 16.92
N GLN A 389 1.88 -31.60 17.04
CA GLN A 389 1.98 -32.54 18.15
C GLN A 389 3.08 -32.11 19.11
N ARG A 390 2.79 -32.16 20.41
CA ARG A 390 3.82 -31.92 21.44
C ARG A 390 4.84 -33.05 21.41
N ARG A 391 6.13 -32.73 21.39
CA ARG A 391 7.21 -33.73 21.41
C ARG A 391 7.14 -34.49 22.74
N ARG A 392 7.04 -35.83 22.69
CA ARG A 392 7.13 -36.66 23.90
C ARG A 392 8.57 -36.59 24.43
N LYS A 393 8.75 -36.21 25.70
CA LYS A 393 10.02 -36.46 26.40
C LYS A 393 10.16 -37.97 26.52
N GLU A 394 11.18 -38.57 25.91
CA GLU A 394 11.54 -39.95 26.21
C GLU A 394 11.89 -40.04 27.70
N ALA A 395 11.12 -40.84 28.44
CA ALA A 395 11.50 -41.17 29.81
C ALA A 395 12.76 -42.04 29.74
N PRO A 396 13.82 -41.76 30.52
CA PRO A 396 14.97 -42.65 30.55
C PRO A 396 14.48 -44.03 31.01
N TYR A 397 14.66 -45.04 30.16
CA TYR A 397 14.47 -46.42 30.56
C TYR A 397 15.35 -46.69 31.78
N ALA A 398 14.73 -46.93 32.93
CA ALA A 398 15.43 -47.45 34.10
C ALA A 398 15.77 -48.92 33.85
N SER A 399 16.89 -49.18 33.17
CA SER A 399 17.53 -50.50 33.26
C SER A 399 18.19 -50.61 34.63
N ASN A 400 17.76 -51.60 35.40
CA ASN A 400 18.39 -51.99 36.67
C ASN A 400 19.82 -52.49 36.44
N GLU A 401 20.78 -51.58 36.33
CA GLU A 401 22.19 -51.90 36.54
C GLU A 401 22.82 -50.83 37.40
N THR A 402 23.21 -51.24 38.60
CA THR A 402 24.03 -50.50 39.56
C THR A 402 25.38 -50.16 38.93
N SER A 403 25.50 -48.95 38.38
CA SER A 403 26.79 -48.29 38.18
C SER A 403 26.67 -46.80 38.52
N PHE A 404 27.52 -46.36 39.45
CA PHE A 404 27.62 -44.95 39.86
C PHE A 404 28.34 -44.15 38.78
N THR A 405 27.63 -43.81 37.71
CA THR A 405 27.98 -42.69 36.83
C THR A 405 26.71 -41.95 36.47
N ARG A 406 26.56 -40.73 36.99
CA ARG A 406 25.54 -39.78 36.53
C ARG A 406 25.72 -39.63 35.01
N PRO A 407 24.71 -39.87 34.16
CA PRO A 407 24.77 -39.37 32.80
C PRO A 407 24.78 -37.85 32.92
N MET A 408 25.89 -37.21 32.52
CA MET A 408 25.82 -35.80 32.17
C MET A 408 24.79 -35.70 31.06
N ALA A 409 23.66 -35.03 31.32
CA ALA A 409 22.81 -34.57 30.26
C ALA A 409 23.71 -33.80 29.29
N THR A 410 23.83 -34.28 28.06
CA THR A 410 24.40 -33.51 26.96
C THR A 410 23.43 -32.36 26.70
N GLU A 411 23.51 -31.30 27.52
CA GLU A 411 22.82 -30.05 27.23
C GLU A 411 23.31 -29.61 25.86
N SER A 412 22.39 -29.53 24.89
CA SER A 412 22.71 -28.92 23.61
C SER A 412 23.29 -27.54 23.88
N PRO A 413 24.37 -27.13 23.21
CA PRO A 413 24.98 -25.83 23.46
C PRO A 413 23.92 -24.73 23.37
N PRO A 414 23.98 -23.70 24.23
CA PRO A 414 22.99 -22.63 24.24
C PRO A 414 22.90 -22.03 22.85
N LYS A 415 21.67 -21.84 22.37
CA LYS A 415 21.38 -21.37 21.00
C LYS A 415 21.69 -19.87 20.82
N ILE A 416 22.05 -19.19 21.91
CA ILE A 416 22.53 -17.81 21.99
C ILE A 416 23.85 -17.81 22.77
N ASP A 417 24.91 -17.24 22.20
CA ASP A 417 26.15 -16.97 22.93
C ASP A 417 26.01 -15.65 23.71
N LEU A 418 25.82 -15.77 25.02
CA LEU A 418 25.68 -14.62 25.93
C LEU A 418 26.94 -13.75 26.04
N ARG A 419 28.14 -14.33 25.87
CA ARG A 419 29.39 -13.57 25.89
C ARG A 419 29.52 -12.75 24.61
N ALA A 420 29.21 -13.36 23.47
CA ALA A 420 29.14 -12.66 22.20
C ALA A 420 28.08 -11.55 22.24
N LEU A 421 26.88 -11.83 22.75
CA LEU A 421 25.80 -10.84 22.88
C LEU A 421 26.24 -9.59 23.66
N HIS A 422 26.87 -9.81 24.82
CA HIS A 422 27.39 -8.72 25.65
C HIS A 422 28.49 -7.93 24.94
N TRP A 423 29.46 -8.63 24.32
CA TRP A 423 30.57 -8.00 23.62
C TRP A 423 30.11 -7.19 22.40
N VAL A 424 29.24 -7.76 21.56
CA VAL A 424 28.65 -7.08 20.41
C VAL A 424 27.88 -5.83 20.87
N GLY A 425 27.13 -5.92 21.97
CA GLY A 425 26.43 -4.77 22.56
C GLY A 425 27.36 -3.62 22.97
N ILE A 426 28.57 -3.91 23.46
CA ILE A 426 29.60 -2.89 23.77
C ILE A 426 30.18 -2.31 22.48
N VAL A 427 30.56 -3.19 21.56
CA VAL A 427 31.27 -2.80 20.34
C VAL A 427 30.39 -1.95 19.43
N LEU A 428 29.11 -2.30 19.26
CA LEU A 428 28.17 -1.52 18.46
C LEU A 428 27.83 -0.16 19.07
N LYS A 429 28.11 0.11 20.36
CA LYS A 429 27.96 1.45 20.95
C LYS A 429 29.10 2.38 20.57
N ASN A 430 30.30 1.83 20.38
CA ASN A 430 31.53 2.60 20.24
C ASN A 430 32.06 2.67 18.81
N TYR A 431 31.58 1.80 17.92
CA TYR A 431 32.11 1.65 16.56
C TYR A 431 31.02 1.48 15.51
N THR A 432 31.37 1.83 14.28
CA THR A 432 30.57 1.59 13.06
C THR A 432 31.19 0.46 12.25
N PHE A 433 30.36 -0.37 11.63
CA PHE A 433 30.77 -1.58 10.92
C PHE A 433 30.19 -1.60 9.52
N ALA A 434 30.90 -2.21 8.57
CA ALA A 434 30.34 -2.47 7.25
C ALA A 434 29.13 -3.42 7.37
N PRO A 435 28.20 -3.43 6.39
CA PRO A 435 27.02 -4.29 6.43
C PRO A 435 27.32 -5.79 6.60
N THR A 436 28.37 -6.29 5.97
CA THR A 436 28.81 -7.70 6.09
C THR A 436 29.29 -8.03 7.49
N ASP A 437 30.00 -7.10 8.13
CA ASP A 437 30.50 -7.26 9.49
C ASP A 437 29.35 -7.19 10.50
N CYS A 438 28.38 -6.30 10.29
CA CYS A 438 27.15 -6.24 11.10
C CYS A 438 26.41 -7.59 11.11
N LYS A 439 26.29 -8.23 9.94
CA LYS A 439 25.71 -9.57 9.83
C LYS A 439 26.56 -10.61 10.58
N GLY A 440 27.88 -10.60 10.37
CA GLY A 440 28.79 -11.51 11.06
C GLY A 440 28.73 -11.38 12.58
N LEU A 441 28.64 -10.15 13.11
CA LEU A 441 28.46 -9.87 14.54
C LEU A 441 27.16 -10.44 15.08
N LEU A 442 26.05 -10.40 14.31
CA LEU A 442 24.81 -11.02 14.75
C LEU A 442 24.89 -12.56 14.71
N GLU A 443 25.57 -13.12 13.71
CA GLU A 443 25.76 -14.57 13.55
C GLU A 443 26.65 -15.18 14.65
N THR A 444 27.61 -14.43 15.20
CA THR A 444 28.38 -14.89 16.38
C THR A 444 27.52 -14.95 17.64
N VAL A 445 26.48 -14.13 17.73
CA VAL A 445 25.51 -14.18 18.83
C VAL A 445 24.54 -15.34 18.66
N THR A 446 23.88 -15.42 17.50
CA THR A 446 22.98 -16.52 17.17
C THR A 446 22.77 -16.68 15.67
N ALA A 447 22.92 -17.91 15.18
CA ALA A 447 22.56 -18.27 13.80
C ALA A 447 21.09 -18.73 13.67
N GLN A 448 20.30 -18.73 14.76
CA GLN A 448 18.95 -19.31 14.78
C GLN A 448 17.82 -18.29 14.70
N LEU A 449 18.10 -16.99 14.91
CA LEU A 449 17.12 -15.92 14.73
C LEU A 449 16.62 -15.89 13.28
N ARG A 450 15.30 -15.82 13.09
CA ARG A 450 14.68 -15.79 11.76
C ARG A 450 13.66 -14.65 11.66
N PRO A 451 13.28 -14.22 10.44
CA PRO A 451 12.32 -13.13 10.26
C PRO A 451 10.99 -13.33 11.00
N TRP A 452 10.49 -14.57 11.09
CA TRP A 452 9.26 -14.92 11.80
C TRP A 452 9.35 -14.85 13.34
N ASP A 453 10.53 -14.56 13.88
CA ASP A 453 10.73 -14.34 15.31
C ASP A 453 10.58 -12.84 15.67
N VAL A 454 10.89 -11.93 14.74
CA VAL A 454 11.07 -10.50 15.01
C VAL A 454 9.82 -9.85 15.57
N ALA A 455 8.69 -9.92 14.86
CA ALA A 455 7.45 -9.25 15.29
C ALA A 455 6.96 -9.71 16.67
N TYR A 456 7.03 -11.02 16.94
CA TYR A 456 6.63 -11.61 18.21
C TYR A 456 7.47 -11.09 19.38
N TRP A 457 8.79 -11.15 19.24
CA TRP A 457 9.70 -10.76 20.30
C TRP A 457 9.83 -9.24 20.44
N GLN A 458 9.72 -8.48 19.36
CA GLN A 458 9.65 -7.01 19.40
C GLN A 458 8.43 -6.55 20.20
N ARG A 459 7.26 -7.16 19.95
CA ARG A 459 6.06 -6.90 20.74
C ARG A 459 6.27 -7.28 22.20
N ARG A 460 6.78 -8.48 22.51
CA ARG A 460 7.07 -8.86 23.91
C ARG A 460 8.05 -7.91 24.60
N LEU A 461 9.05 -7.42 23.87
CA LEU A 461 9.99 -6.43 24.39
C LEU A 461 9.28 -5.13 24.74
N ALA A 462 8.41 -4.62 23.87
CA ALA A 462 7.61 -3.42 24.13
C ALA A 462 6.70 -3.54 25.37
N PHE A 463 6.23 -4.75 25.70
CA PHE A 463 5.44 -5.02 26.91
C PHE A 463 6.28 -5.50 28.11
N SER A 464 7.59 -5.64 27.96
CA SER A 464 8.46 -6.06 29.06
C SER A 464 8.53 -4.98 30.13
N LYS A 465 8.68 -5.38 31.40
CA LYS A 465 8.87 -4.43 32.51
C LYS A 465 10.02 -3.46 32.25
N GLN A 466 11.06 -3.89 31.55
CA GLN A 466 12.19 -3.04 31.16
C GLN A 466 11.78 -1.92 30.19
N SER A 467 10.93 -2.22 29.21
CA SER A 467 10.39 -1.22 28.29
C SER A 467 9.35 -0.31 28.97
N LEU A 468 8.50 -0.86 29.84
CA LEU A 468 7.56 -0.07 30.65
C LEU A 468 8.27 0.87 31.63
N VAL A 469 9.43 0.48 32.17
CA VAL A 469 10.28 1.35 33.02
C VAL A 469 10.98 2.43 32.19
N GLN A 470 11.33 2.16 30.93
CA GLN A 470 11.97 3.13 30.04
C GLN A 470 10.98 4.12 29.40
N HIS A 471 9.75 3.69 29.10
CA HIS A 471 8.77 4.47 28.33
C HIS A 471 7.45 4.77 29.06
N GLY A 472 7.20 4.18 30.23
CA GLY A 472 6.11 4.54 31.14
C GLY A 472 4.69 4.11 30.75
N VAL A 473 4.43 3.58 29.55
CA VAL A 473 3.07 3.25 29.07
C VAL A 473 3.06 1.94 28.26
N ALA A 474 2.04 1.09 28.44
CA ALA A 474 1.87 -0.11 27.63
C ALA A 474 1.33 0.23 26.22
N PRO A 475 1.81 -0.41 25.13
CA PRO A 475 1.36 -0.09 23.77
C PRO A 475 -0.17 -0.13 23.55
N ASP A 476 -0.88 -1.03 24.23
CA ASP A 476 -2.35 -1.14 24.13
C ASP A 476 -3.12 -0.01 24.82
N GLU A 477 -2.48 0.73 25.74
CA GLU A 477 -3.07 1.90 26.40
C GLU A 477 -2.94 3.16 25.54
N ILE A 478 -1.91 3.22 24.68
CA ILE A 478 -1.61 4.38 23.83
C ILE A 478 -2.74 4.65 22.83
N ARG A 479 -3.36 3.61 22.26
CA ARG A 479 -4.48 3.76 21.29
C ARG A 479 -5.69 4.50 21.87
N ASN A 480 -5.89 4.46 23.21
CA ASN A 480 -7.00 5.13 23.87
C ASN A 480 -6.88 6.67 23.78
N TYR A 481 -5.69 7.19 23.51
CA TYR A 481 -5.45 8.61 23.29
C TYR A 481 -5.73 9.04 21.84
N PHE A 482 -5.70 8.11 20.89
CA PHE A 482 -5.81 8.35 19.45
C PHE A 482 -7.19 8.02 18.90
N THR A 483 -8.22 8.75 19.32
CA THR A 483 -9.51 8.72 18.60
C THR A 483 -9.38 9.41 17.24
N LEU A 484 -10.04 8.91 16.19
CA LEU A 484 -10.01 9.52 14.84
C LEU A 484 -10.35 11.02 14.86
N SER A 485 -11.34 11.42 15.66
CA SER A 485 -11.73 12.83 15.80
C SER A 485 -10.60 13.70 16.34
N ARG A 486 -9.91 13.24 17.41
CA ARG A 486 -8.75 13.96 17.97
C ARG A 486 -7.57 14.00 17.00
N VAL A 487 -7.30 12.91 16.28
CA VAL A 487 -6.23 12.84 15.28
C VAL A 487 -6.47 13.85 14.16
N LEU A 488 -7.68 13.90 13.60
CA LEU A 488 -8.06 14.91 12.60
C LEU A 488 -8.00 16.34 13.16
N SER A 489 -8.47 16.56 14.39
CA SER A 489 -8.36 17.86 15.05
C SER A 489 -6.90 18.30 15.23
N GLY A 490 -6.00 17.37 15.54
CA GLY A 490 -4.56 17.64 15.65
C GLY A 490 -3.95 18.02 14.29
N ALA A 491 -4.23 17.22 13.25
CA ALA A 491 -3.77 17.49 11.88
C ALA A 491 -4.30 18.84 11.36
N PHE A 492 -5.61 19.10 11.47
CA PHE A 492 -6.18 20.37 11.00
C PHE A 492 -5.74 21.56 11.85
N GLY A 493 -5.55 21.38 13.16
CA GLY A 493 -4.99 22.39 14.03
C GLY A 493 -3.54 22.75 13.67
N LEU A 494 -2.75 21.77 13.20
CA LEU A 494 -1.40 22.00 12.70
C LEU A 494 -1.40 22.89 11.44
N LEU A 495 -2.31 22.64 10.49
CA LEU A 495 -2.48 23.48 9.29
C LEU A 495 -2.73 24.95 9.64
N HIS A 496 -3.57 25.18 10.65
CA HIS A 496 -3.87 26.52 11.12
C HIS A 496 -2.63 27.18 11.75
N ARG A 497 -1.88 26.46 12.60
CA ARG A 497 -0.68 27.01 13.25
C ARG A 497 0.46 27.30 12.28
N LEU A 498 0.70 26.43 11.31
CA LEU A 498 1.81 26.59 10.36
C LEU A 498 1.49 27.60 9.26
N TRP A 499 0.26 27.59 8.74
CA TRP A 499 -0.07 28.30 7.49
C TRP A 499 -1.36 29.14 7.55
N GLY A 500 -2.02 29.23 8.69
CA GLY A 500 -3.30 29.94 8.82
C GLY A 500 -4.44 29.29 8.02
N ILE A 501 -4.27 28.04 7.58
CA ILE A 501 -5.27 27.32 6.80
C ILE A 501 -6.32 26.73 7.73
N HIS A 502 -7.58 26.96 7.41
CA HIS A 502 -8.73 26.44 8.14
C HIS A 502 -9.37 25.28 7.37
N VAL A 503 -9.67 24.19 8.07
CA VAL A 503 -10.41 23.05 7.53
C VAL A 503 -11.80 23.02 8.14
N VAL A 504 -12.82 23.01 7.29
CA VAL A 504 -14.23 23.00 7.71
C VAL A 504 -14.90 21.77 7.14
N GLU A 505 -15.59 21.01 7.99
CA GLU A 505 -16.39 19.87 7.54
C GLU A 505 -17.74 20.34 6.97
N SER A 506 -18.07 19.90 5.77
CA SER A 506 -19.36 20.14 5.14
C SER A 506 -20.38 19.13 5.67
N VAL A 507 -21.06 19.47 6.77
CA VAL A 507 -22.08 18.60 7.39
C VAL A 507 -23.46 18.80 6.74
N ARG A 508 -23.90 20.05 6.55
CA ARG A 508 -25.21 20.37 5.97
C ARG A 508 -25.20 20.35 4.46
N ASP A 509 -24.18 20.94 3.86
CA ASP A 509 -23.99 21.04 2.41
C ASP A 509 -23.04 19.95 1.90
N LYS A 510 -23.10 18.76 2.50
CA LYS A 510 -22.28 17.60 2.11
C LYS A 510 -22.62 17.22 0.66
N PRO A 511 -21.66 17.22 -0.27
CA PRO A 511 -21.92 16.76 -1.64
C PRO A 511 -22.25 15.27 -1.66
N PRO A 512 -22.86 14.76 -2.75
CA PRO A 512 -23.10 13.33 -2.89
C PRO A 512 -21.83 12.49 -2.68
N VAL A 513 -21.97 11.35 -2.02
CA VAL A 513 -20.85 10.45 -1.68
C VAL A 513 -21.16 9.01 -2.08
N TRP A 514 -20.13 8.19 -2.28
CA TRP A 514 -20.26 6.77 -2.62
C TRP A 514 -20.53 5.87 -1.42
N HIS A 515 -20.34 6.36 -0.19
CA HIS A 515 -20.57 5.62 1.04
C HIS A 515 -20.97 6.57 2.19
N PRO A 516 -21.88 6.19 3.10
CA PRO A 516 -22.33 7.06 4.20
C PRO A 516 -21.20 7.57 5.09
N ASP A 517 -20.20 6.73 5.37
CA ASP A 517 -19.05 7.07 6.22
C ASP A 517 -18.07 8.07 5.61
N VAL A 518 -18.20 8.36 4.31
CA VAL A 518 -17.32 9.33 3.64
C VAL A 518 -17.63 10.71 4.19
N ARG A 519 -16.64 11.41 4.71
CA ARG A 519 -16.75 12.80 5.18
C ARG A 519 -16.28 13.75 4.09
N HIS A 520 -16.70 15.01 4.15
CA HIS A 520 -16.29 16.03 3.18
C HIS A 520 -15.80 17.27 3.89
N PHE A 521 -14.65 17.79 3.46
CA PHE A 521 -13.97 18.91 4.07
C PHE A 521 -13.59 19.96 3.02
N GLN A 522 -13.56 21.22 3.44
CA GLN A 522 -13.14 22.36 2.64
C GLN A 522 -11.94 23.04 3.31
N LEU A 523 -10.94 23.42 2.52
CA LEU A 523 -9.75 24.13 2.97
C LEU A 523 -9.85 25.61 2.59
N PHE A 524 -9.64 26.48 3.57
CA PHE A 524 -9.68 27.94 3.41
C PHE A 524 -8.37 28.59 3.85
N ASN A 525 -7.96 29.62 3.14
CA ASN A 525 -6.97 30.59 3.61
C ASN A 525 -7.69 31.95 3.76
N GLY A 526 -7.93 32.38 5.00
CA GLY A 526 -8.89 33.44 5.29
C GLY A 526 -10.28 33.09 4.74
N THR A 527 -10.84 33.92 3.86
CA THR A 527 -12.13 33.66 3.20
C THR A 527 -11.98 32.95 1.84
N ASN A 528 -10.76 32.74 1.36
CA ASN A 528 -10.50 32.16 0.05
C ASN A 528 -10.55 30.62 0.13
N LEU A 529 -11.44 30.01 -0.66
CA LEU A 529 -11.51 28.55 -0.79
C LEU A 529 -10.31 28.05 -1.62
N LEU A 530 -9.46 27.25 -1.00
CA LEU A 530 -8.34 26.59 -1.68
C LEU A 530 -8.80 25.35 -2.44
N GLY A 531 -9.72 24.59 -1.86
CA GLY A 531 -10.33 23.42 -2.48
C GLY A 531 -11.02 22.52 -1.46
N SER A 532 -11.31 21.29 -1.84
CA SER A 532 -12.07 20.35 -1.00
C SER A 532 -11.57 18.92 -1.11
N PHE A 533 -11.83 18.11 -0.08
CA PHE A 533 -11.53 16.69 -0.13
C PHE A 533 -12.60 15.83 0.53
N PHE A 534 -12.77 14.64 -0.03
CA PHE A 534 -13.52 13.54 0.58
C PHE A 534 -12.57 12.71 1.45
N PHE A 535 -13.03 12.30 2.62
CA PHE A 535 -12.28 11.40 3.51
C PHE A 535 -13.07 10.11 3.74
N ASP A 536 -12.52 8.98 3.27
CA ASP A 536 -13.10 7.64 3.42
C ASP A 536 -12.27 6.82 4.43
N PRO A 537 -12.60 6.85 5.73
CA PRO A 537 -11.69 6.36 6.77
C PRO A 537 -11.68 4.84 6.93
N PHE A 538 -12.82 4.18 6.76
CA PHE A 538 -13.00 2.85 7.31
C PHE A 538 -12.74 1.72 6.33
N ALA A 539 -12.22 0.64 6.87
CA ALA A 539 -12.16 -0.66 6.25
C ALA A 539 -13.57 -1.19 5.97
N ARG A 540 -13.80 -1.77 4.79
CA ARG A 540 -15.06 -2.45 4.46
C ARG A 540 -14.85 -3.50 3.38
N PRO A 541 -15.75 -4.50 3.28
CA PRO A 541 -15.73 -5.46 2.19
C PRO A 541 -15.73 -4.75 0.82
N ASN A 542 -14.89 -5.23 -0.10
CA ASN A 542 -14.73 -4.70 -1.45
C ASN A 542 -14.13 -3.28 -1.53
N LYS A 543 -13.62 -2.68 -0.46
CA LYS A 543 -12.78 -1.48 -0.54
C LYS A 543 -11.31 -1.89 -0.56
N LEU A 544 -10.50 -1.23 -1.37
CA LEU A 544 -9.05 -1.38 -1.36
C LEU A 544 -8.49 -1.15 0.06
N SER A 545 -7.70 -2.09 0.56
CA SER A 545 -7.17 -2.10 1.93
C SER A 545 -5.83 -1.36 2.09
N ILE A 546 -5.60 -0.35 1.27
CA ILE A 546 -4.36 0.44 1.27
C ILE A 546 -4.75 1.92 1.34
N PRO A 547 -4.12 2.72 2.22
CA PRO A 547 -4.28 4.17 2.20
C PRO A 547 -3.91 4.77 0.85
N PHE A 548 -4.65 5.78 0.40
CA PHE A 548 -4.31 6.50 -0.82
C PHE A 548 -4.91 7.91 -0.86
N THR A 549 -4.25 8.75 -1.62
CA THR A 549 -4.73 10.08 -2.02
C THR A 549 -4.88 10.14 -3.53
N GLN A 550 -6.01 10.68 -4.00
CA GLN A 550 -6.32 10.76 -5.42
C GLN A 550 -6.95 12.11 -5.78
N THR A 551 -6.53 12.71 -6.88
CA THR A 551 -7.17 13.93 -7.42
C THR A 551 -8.39 13.54 -8.26
N LEU A 552 -9.53 14.18 -8.04
CA LEU A 552 -10.73 14.05 -8.88
C LEU A 552 -10.90 15.23 -9.85
N ALA A 553 -10.52 16.42 -9.40
CA ALA A 553 -10.51 17.61 -10.23
C ALA A 553 -9.30 18.46 -9.88
N LYS A 554 -8.62 18.93 -10.91
CA LYS A 554 -7.46 19.81 -10.79
C LYS A 554 -7.86 21.28 -10.72
N ARG A 555 -7.01 22.11 -10.12
CA ARG A 555 -7.14 23.57 -10.21
C ARG A 555 -7.01 23.99 -11.69
N SER A 556 -7.90 24.85 -12.19
CA SER A 556 -7.83 25.26 -13.59
C SER A 556 -8.36 26.67 -13.82
N LYS A 557 -7.69 27.42 -14.70
CA LYS A 557 -8.12 28.75 -15.22
C LYS A 557 -8.98 28.66 -16.48
N GLU A 558 -9.02 27.50 -17.15
CA GLU A 558 -9.78 27.27 -18.37
C GLU A 558 -11.27 27.65 -18.19
N PRO A 559 -11.99 28.08 -19.24
CA PRO A 559 -13.17 28.94 -19.13
C PRO A 559 -14.29 28.31 -18.31
N SER A 560 -14.23 28.58 -17.02
CA SER A 560 -15.21 28.22 -16.04
C SER A 560 -16.15 29.40 -15.82
N PRO A 561 -17.48 29.22 -15.75
CA PRO A 561 -18.40 30.31 -15.41
C PRO A 561 -18.15 30.91 -14.01
N ILE A 562 -17.30 30.27 -13.20
CA ILE A 562 -16.92 30.65 -11.83
C ILE A 562 -15.49 31.20 -11.70
N GLY A 563 -14.78 31.42 -12.81
CA GLY A 563 -13.39 31.87 -12.80
C GLY A 563 -12.41 30.71 -12.67
N VAL A 564 -11.67 30.60 -11.56
CA VAL A 564 -10.70 29.51 -11.34
C VAL A 564 -11.40 28.37 -10.60
N ARG A 565 -11.43 27.17 -11.21
CA ARG A 565 -11.93 25.97 -10.56
C ARG A 565 -10.98 25.55 -9.43
N THR A 566 -11.52 25.26 -8.26
CA THR A 566 -10.75 24.73 -7.13
C THR A 566 -10.58 23.20 -7.23
N PRO A 567 -9.44 22.64 -6.80
CA PRO A 567 -9.20 21.21 -6.80
C PRO A 567 -10.10 20.42 -5.84
N ILE A 568 -10.34 19.16 -6.20
CA ILE A 568 -11.10 18.18 -5.42
C ILE A 568 -10.25 16.92 -5.27
N VAL A 569 -10.07 16.46 -4.04
CA VAL A 569 -9.22 15.31 -3.69
C VAL A 569 -10.01 14.25 -2.92
N VAL A 570 -9.57 13.00 -2.96
CA VAL A 570 -10.01 11.92 -2.07
C VAL A 570 -8.83 11.49 -1.23
N VAL A 571 -9.06 11.36 0.07
CA VAL A 571 -8.18 10.69 1.02
C VAL A 571 -8.92 9.45 1.51
N SER A 572 -8.32 8.29 1.36
CA SER A 572 -8.88 7.03 1.83
C SER A 572 -7.89 6.32 2.72
N THR A 573 -8.37 5.75 3.83
CA THR A 573 -7.59 4.88 4.71
C THR A 573 -8.33 3.56 4.93
N TYR A 574 -7.79 2.68 5.76
CA TYR A 574 -8.39 1.39 6.08
C TYR A 574 -8.45 1.17 7.60
N ILE A 575 -8.97 2.17 8.31
CA ILE A 575 -9.11 2.13 9.77
C ILE A 575 -10.22 1.14 10.14
N GLN A 576 -10.01 0.35 11.20
CA GLN A 576 -11.03 -0.58 11.68
C GLN A 576 -12.31 0.18 12.06
N ASN A 577 -13.47 -0.37 11.68
CA ASN A 577 -14.74 0.19 12.13
C ASN A 577 -14.81 0.14 13.67
N PRO A 578 -15.24 1.22 14.34
CA PRO A 578 -15.55 1.15 15.76
C PRO A 578 -16.78 0.27 15.99
N GLU A 579 -16.88 -0.27 17.20
CA GLU A 579 -18.14 -0.84 17.67
C GLU A 579 -19.24 0.23 17.71
N PRO A 580 -20.53 -0.12 17.53
CA PRO A 580 -21.62 0.84 17.56
C PRO A 580 -21.62 1.69 18.84
N GLY A 581 -21.49 3.01 18.69
CA GLY A 581 -21.45 3.97 19.80
C GLY A 581 -20.06 4.27 20.37
N GLU A 582 -19.03 3.51 19.98
CA GLU A 582 -17.66 3.71 20.43
C GLU A 582 -16.87 4.61 19.46
N PRO A 583 -15.83 5.33 19.93
CA PRO A 583 -14.94 6.08 19.05
C PRO A 583 -14.03 5.14 18.25
N ALA A 584 -13.69 5.52 17.02
CA ALA A 584 -12.65 4.85 16.25
C ALA A 584 -11.28 5.11 16.88
N LEU A 585 -10.71 4.08 17.52
CA LEU A 585 -9.38 4.12 18.13
C LEU A 585 -8.31 3.72 17.11
N LEU A 586 -7.25 4.51 17.02
CA LEU A 586 -6.18 4.33 16.05
C LEU A 586 -4.91 3.80 16.71
N GLN A 587 -4.21 2.92 16.01
CA GLN A 587 -2.81 2.64 16.30
C GLN A 587 -1.92 3.74 15.74
N ILE A 588 -0.68 3.85 16.24
CA ILE A 588 0.27 4.88 15.78
C ILE A 588 0.49 4.84 14.26
N GLU A 589 0.48 3.64 13.67
CA GLU A 589 0.59 3.48 12.21
C GLU A 589 -0.62 4.07 11.48
N ASN A 590 -1.83 3.92 12.03
CA ASN A 590 -3.01 4.56 11.45
C ASN A 590 -2.94 6.08 11.57
N VAL A 591 -2.38 6.62 12.67
CA VAL A 591 -2.15 8.05 12.83
C VAL A 591 -1.19 8.55 11.75
N ARG A 592 -0.05 7.87 11.56
CA ARG A 592 0.92 8.21 10.52
C ARG A 592 0.32 8.16 9.12
N ASN A 593 -0.43 7.11 8.80
CA ASN A 593 -1.12 7.00 7.51
C ASN A 593 -2.12 8.16 7.27
N VAL A 594 -2.88 8.57 8.29
CA VAL A 594 -3.77 9.74 8.16
C VAL A 594 -2.97 11.01 7.87
N PHE A 595 -1.85 11.24 8.56
CA PHE A 595 -0.99 12.39 8.29
C PHE A 595 -0.36 12.32 6.90
N HIS A 596 0.18 11.16 6.51
CA HIS A 596 0.78 10.95 5.20
C HIS A 596 -0.18 11.33 4.06
N GLU A 597 -1.38 10.76 4.07
CA GLU A 597 -2.36 11.03 3.02
C GLU A 597 -2.91 12.46 3.07
N LEU A 598 -3.05 13.05 4.26
CA LEU A 598 -3.37 14.47 4.37
C LEU A 598 -2.26 15.35 3.78
N GLY A 599 -0.98 14.98 3.96
CA GLY A 599 0.16 15.68 3.36
C GLY A 599 0.05 15.79 1.84
N HIS A 600 -0.28 14.66 1.17
CA HIS A 600 -0.57 14.64 -0.27
C HIS A 600 -1.79 15.50 -0.63
N ALA A 601 -2.87 15.40 0.14
CA ALA A 601 -4.06 16.20 -0.12
C ALA A 601 -3.77 17.71 0.00
N ILE A 602 -3.04 18.13 1.03
CA ILE A 602 -2.64 19.52 1.25
C ILE A 602 -1.76 20.01 0.11
N GLN A 603 -0.79 19.20 -0.35
CA GLN A 603 0.06 19.54 -1.47
C GLN A 603 -0.74 19.87 -2.74
N ILE A 604 -1.78 19.08 -3.02
CA ILE A 604 -2.67 19.30 -4.17
C ILE A 604 -3.57 20.53 -3.95
N LEU A 605 -4.20 20.63 -2.77
CA LEU A 605 -5.19 21.66 -2.48
C LEU A 605 -4.58 23.06 -2.30
N ALA A 606 -3.37 23.15 -1.76
CA ALA A 606 -2.67 24.42 -1.59
C ALA A 606 -1.98 24.91 -2.87
N ASN A 607 -1.91 24.08 -3.92
CA ASN A 607 -1.30 24.42 -5.20
C ASN A 607 -1.99 25.65 -5.82
N GLN A 608 -1.20 26.67 -6.19
CA GLN A 608 -1.72 27.92 -6.78
C GLN A 608 -1.62 27.94 -8.32
N ASN A 609 -0.92 26.97 -8.92
CA ASN A 609 -0.80 26.86 -10.35
C ASN A 609 -2.14 26.42 -10.95
N SER A 610 -2.58 27.13 -11.98
CA SER A 610 -3.88 26.94 -12.61
C SER A 610 -3.78 26.48 -14.07
N GLU A 611 -2.56 26.20 -14.56
CA GLU A 611 -2.33 25.52 -15.84
C GLU A 611 -2.59 24.02 -15.63
N VAL A 612 -3.64 23.48 -16.24
CA VAL A 612 -4.19 22.16 -15.87
C VAL A 612 -3.24 21.01 -16.20
N LEU A 613 -2.33 21.23 -17.17
CA LEU A 613 -1.34 20.25 -17.59
C LEU A 613 -0.17 20.07 -16.59
N ILE A 614 0.04 21.02 -15.66
CA ILE A 614 1.11 20.96 -14.63
C ILE A 614 0.62 21.09 -13.19
N THR A 615 -0.61 21.53 -12.97
CA THR A 615 -1.12 21.73 -11.62
C THR A 615 -1.15 20.45 -10.77
N GLY A 616 -1.13 20.65 -9.45
CA GLY A 616 -1.10 19.58 -8.45
C GLY A 616 0.22 18.82 -8.48
N THR A 617 0.14 17.50 -8.59
CA THR A 617 1.29 16.58 -8.62
C THR A 617 1.63 16.10 -10.04
N THR A 618 0.93 16.60 -11.06
CA THR A 618 0.95 16.07 -12.45
C THR A 618 2.36 15.97 -13.06
N THR A 619 3.25 16.88 -12.69
CA THR A 619 4.61 16.97 -13.23
C THR A 619 5.69 16.84 -12.18
N LEU A 620 5.33 16.46 -10.96
CA LEU A 620 6.33 16.15 -9.96
C LEU A 620 7.01 14.83 -10.30
N PRO A 621 8.35 14.78 -10.28
CA PRO A 621 9.07 13.52 -10.30
C PRO A 621 8.56 12.60 -9.17
N LEU A 622 8.33 11.31 -9.43
CA LEU A 622 7.80 10.42 -8.39
C LEU A 622 8.79 10.18 -7.23
N ASP A 623 10.09 10.47 -7.41
CA ASP A 623 11.08 10.53 -6.33
C ASP A 623 11.01 11.83 -5.49
N LEU A 624 10.07 12.74 -5.78
CA LEU A 624 9.73 13.92 -4.99
C LEU A 624 8.30 13.86 -4.40
N THR A 625 7.39 13.10 -5.01
CA THR A 625 5.97 13.09 -4.62
C THR A 625 5.77 12.67 -3.16
N GLU A 626 6.53 11.68 -2.70
CA GLU A 626 6.43 11.15 -1.33
C GLU A 626 6.93 12.10 -0.24
N MET A 627 7.71 13.12 -0.60
CA MET A 627 8.28 14.06 0.36
C MET A 627 7.20 14.75 1.19
N PHE A 628 6.05 15.07 0.59
CA PHE A 628 5.00 15.85 1.26
C PHE A 628 4.20 15.00 2.26
N GLY A 629 3.86 13.76 1.88
CA GLY A 629 3.27 12.80 2.82
C GLY A 629 4.20 12.54 3.99
N GLN A 630 5.46 12.21 3.71
CA GLN A 630 6.47 11.92 4.73
C GLN A 630 6.79 13.14 5.62
N PHE A 631 6.86 14.35 5.05
CA PHE A 631 7.06 15.57 5.83
C PHE A 631 5.94 15.79 6.84
N TYR A 632 4.69 15.54 6.43
CA TYR A 632 3.55 15.71 7.31
C TYR A 632 3.52 14.65 8.42
N GLU A 633 3.96 13.41 8.13
CA GLU A 633 4.13 12.36 9.14
C GLU A 633 5.06 12.74 10.30
N LEU A 634 6.09 13.55 10.06
CA LEU A 634 7.06 13.94 11.10
C LEU A 634 6.34 14.59 12.30
N TRP A 635 5.29 15.36 12.04
CA TRP A 635 4.49 16.03 13.06
C TRP A 635 3.57 15.09 13.84
N ALA A 636 3.32 13.87 13.35
CA ALA A 636 2.57 12.86 14.09
C ALA A 636 3.38 12.30 15.27
N THR A 637 4.71 12.43 15.24
CA THR A 637 5.64 11.87 16.22
C THR A 637 6.55 12.90 16.87
N GLU A 638 6.40 14.19 16.53
CA GLU A 638 7.21 15.25 17.13
C GLU A 638 6.87 15.39 18.62
N GLU A 639 7.90 15.43 19.47
CA GLU A 639 7.73 15.76 20.88
C GLU A 639 7.29 17.22 21.01
N CYS A 640 6.22 17.49 21.75
CA CYS A 640 5.84 18.85 22.07
C CYS A 640 6.95 19.48 22.91
N VAL A 641 7.72 20.41 22.33
CA VAL A 641 8.74 21.21 23.01
C VAL A 641 8.11 22.20 23.98
#